data_AF-A0A351WZD7-F1
#
_entry.id   AF-A0A351WZD7-F1
#
_cell.length_a   1.000
_cell.length_b   1.000
_cell.length_c   1.000
_cell.angle_alpha   90.00
_cell.angle_beta   90.00
_cell.angle_gamma   90.00
#
_symmetry.space_group_name_H-M   'P 1'
#
loop_
_entity.id
_entity.type
_entity.pdbx_description
1 polymer ?
#
loop_
_entity_poly.entity_id
_entity_poly.type
_entity_poly.pdbx_seq_one_letter_code
_entity_poly.pdbx_strand_id
1 'polypeptide(L)'
;MLKKLFIAIMLLGILPGLANAWTITAKIGSGSGSLSCGAQTLTSGTAYFTIDNANSSATVNVQPNAGYYASLVTVDNVNVTQAGATSYTVNYAGANHTLTAYFSPVTYTVSLAQTSGGSVMAQRVLPTVGTISLTGLTGLAYGSTVEITATPNTGYAVTSISSTSTLGTVTHYSGQSAQPVKYRYLVERNATFTATYQVVPQVTARLNVNTNSTVTNTQVAMDASTSSSSNDPPLTFAWSVLQGDPSKVTFTEVSPGSTAAVYFQASAAGDYKVRVTAISAHGGTGTADSPVITVMTPGAYDSTSCNSCHVGRDPQVSSGYLSSPHAKGSISVSCSSCHNPGNTLSHPYDNQPIGSCSSCHTTFTAAGHDTLDSPTGCSKCHDPHSTVATSFIGVQVPHYNNVTSAAYPASYVSSRSVCADCHRTGTAFPLDAIRKSWAGSGHADVFSPGWRAEDFKTQNDCVRCHTRTGFVAYSSFKVVSAWGVASEKTKEVLNCNGCHNQDFSVRVMAPYSSASAFSFKVDAATTVSVPYKYLDYGRSNLCITCHAGTTSGEIIKLAFGFANFTAAGRLQNHFMVGAGVMDNNIGYEFDGTPGGRVIDFNRQNTWHSGIGLPNEKYDTGTSGPCVTCHMSAASNQHSFVTVFKNLTGSITQVAAAGICAKCHPSSLGGGEAMTAQAISNHKAGYSAALAALKGELKARGFDPDAPATITSWGGNPLSRSNNMGAFYNYLLLSRNDVAGYVHNPVYARRLIQYSIDWLDNQTFDDSCYTSINMLSIPQATKDAAVSYLGVTFSGLAPNCYSCHESYYN
;
A
#
# COMPACT_ATOMS: atom_id res chain seq x y z
N MET A 1 50.38 14.32 63.46
CA MET A 1 49.39 14.29 64.57
C MET A 1 49.61 15.37 65.65
N LEU A 2 50.52 16.35 65.51
CA LEU A 2 50.89 17.26 66.61
C LEU A 2 50.08 18.58 66.75
N LYS A 3 49.41 19.09 65.70
CA LYS A 3 48.82 20.46 65.73
C LYS A 3 47.53 20.64 66.56
N LYS A 4 46.86 19.56 67.00
CA LYS A 4 45.55 19.65 67.67
C LYS A 4 45.59 19.74 69.20
N LEU A 5 46.73 19.51 69.85
CA LEU A 5 46.81 19.44 71.32
C LEU A 5 46.91 20.82 72.01
N PHE A 6 47.38 21.86 71.31
CA PHE A 6 47.80 23.13 71.95
C PHE A 6 46.67 24.09 72.32
N ILE A 7 45.49 24.00 71.70
CA ILE A 7 44.42 25.02 71.82
C ILE A 7 43.60 24.88 73.12
N ALA A 8 43.50 23.69 73.70
CA ALA A 8 42.58 23.42 74.82
C ALA A 8 42.98 24.11 76.15
N ILE A 9 44.24 24.52 76.31
CA ILE A 9 44.78 24.95 77.62
C ILE A 9 44.42 26.41 77.96
N MET A 10 44.10 27.26 76.98
CA MET A 10 44.02 28.72 77.19
C MET A 10 42.71 29.23 77.84
N LEU A 11 41.66 28.40 77.93
CA LEU A 11 40.28 28.86 78.16
C LEU A 11 39.85 28.96 79.65
N LEU A 12 40.78 28.84 80.61
CA LEU A 12 40.47 28.41 81.98
C LEU A 12 40.81 29.40 83.13
N GLY A 13 40.86 30.72 82.90
CA GLY A 13 41.13 31.66 84.01
C GLY A 13 40.78 33.15 83.83
N ILE A 14 39.52 33.55 84.11
CA ILE A 14 39.06 34.94 84.40
C ILE A 14 37.75 34.85 85.24
N LEU A 15 37.48 35.74 86.22
CA LEU A 15 36.13 35.79 86.89
C LEU A 15 35.72 37.08 87.68
N PRO A 16 36.40 37.51 88.78
CA PRO A 16 35.68 38.15 89.92
C PRO A 16 35.46 39.68 89.93
N GLY A 17 34.37 40.13 90.59
CA GLY A 17 34.24 41.49 91.21
C GLY A 17 32.84 42.17 91.16
N LEU A 18 32.16 42.40 92.32
CA LEU A 18 30.90 43.19 92.50
C LEU A 18 30.60 43.56 94.01
N ALA A 19 30.19 44.82 94.37
CA ALA A 19 29.35 45.21 95.58
C ALA A 19 29.17 46.78 95.84
N ASN A 20 27.95 47.26 96.25
CA ASN A 20 27.53 48.52 97.00
C ASN A 20 26.50 49.54 96.32
N ALA A 21 25.17 49.57 96.65
CA ALA A 21 24.19 50.67 96.30
C ALA A 21 22.72 50.57 96.92
N TRP A 22 21.86 51.63 96.85
CA TRP A 22 20.41 51.70 97.30
C TRP A 22 19.38 51.30 96.21
N THR A 23 18.10 50.99 96.54
CA THR A 23 17.08 50.57 95.53
C THR A 23 15.61 51.05 95.71
N ILE A 24 14.88 51.24 94.59
CA ILE A 24 13.39 51.22 94.52
C ILE A 24 12.94 49.91 93.86
N THR A 25 11.97 49.23 94.46
CA THR A 25 11.26 48.08 93.89
C THR A 25 10.12 48.56 92.98
N ALA A 26 10.39 48.77 91.70
CA ALA A 26 9.37 49.10 90.71
C ALA A 26 8.63 47.82 90.26
N LYS A 27 7.30 47.90 90.07
CA LYS A 27 6.47 46.75 89.69
C LYS A 27 5.34 47.13 88.71
N ILE A 28 5.06 46.28 87.74
CA ILE A 28 3.84 46.35 86.92
C ILE A 28 2.87 45.27 87.41
N GLY A 29 1.71 45.70 87.90
CA GLY A 29 0.69 44.88 88.55
C GLY A 29 -0.28 44.18 87.59
N SER A 30 -0.71 44.86 86.51
CA SER A 30 -1.46 44.26 85.40
C SER A 30 -1.45 45.16 84.15
N GLY A 31 -1.84 44.60 82.99
CA GLY A 31 -1.87 45.33 81.73
C GLY A 31 -0.49 45.59 81.12
N SER A 32 -0.37 46.61 80.27
CA SER A 32 0.86 46.91 79.52
C SER A 32 1.21 48.40 79.55
N GLY A 33 2.46 48.67 79.91
CA GLY A 33 3.07 49.99 80.03
C GLY A 33 4.51 49.87 80.53
N SER A 34 5.14 50.98 80.88
CA SER A 34 6.50 50.99 81.44
C SER A 34 6.63 51.90 82.66
N LEU A 35 7.53 51.51 83.57
CA LEU A 35 8.05 52.33 84.66
C LEU A 35 9.49 52.71 84.35
N SER A 36 9.88 53.97 84.45
CA SER A 36 11.28 54.39 84.22
C SER A 36 11.78 55.41 85.24
N CYS A 37 13.00 55.22 85.74
CA CYS A 37 13.65 56.06 86.73
C CYS A 37 15.12 56.32 86.34
N GLY A 38 15.42 57.53 85.89
CA GLY A 38 16.72 57.84 85.27
C GLY A 38 16.97 56.97 84.04
N ALA A 39 18.15 56.35 83.95
CA ALA A 39 18.49 55.42 82.87
C ALA A 39 17.85 54.02 83.00
N GLN A 40 17.13 53.75 84.10
CA GLN A 40 16.59 52.41 84.38
C GLN A 40 15.12 52.34 83.95
N THR A 41 14.76 51.26 83.25
CA THR A 41 13.40 51.05 82.73
C THR A 41 12.94 49.64 83.02
N LEU A 42 11.68 49.52 83.44
CA LEU A 42 10.95 48.28 83.68
C LEU A 42 9.73 48.24 82.76
N THR A 43 9.67 47.21 81.93
CA THR A 43 8.56 46.98 80.97
C THR A 43 7.69 45.79 81.34
N SER A 44 8.09 44.95 82.31
CA SER A 44 7.31 43.81 82.80
C SER A 44 7.80 43.29 84.16
N GLY A 45 6.89 42.91 85.05
CA GLY A 45 7.25 42.24 86.31
C GLY A 45 7.72 43.22 87.38
N THR A 46 8.82 42.88 88.08
CA THR A 46 9.41 43.68 89.16
C THR A 46 10.90 43.88 88.89
N ALA A 47 11.42 45.09 89.12
CA ALA A 47 12.85 45.38 89.09
C ALA A 47 13.27 46.27 90.27
N TYR A 48 14.56 46.19 90.61
CA TYR A 48 15.19 47.06 91.58
C TYR A 48 15.94 48.17 90.83
N PHE A 49 15.39 49.38 90.87
CA PHE A 49 16.05 50.57 90.35
C PHE A 49 17.09 51.04 91.36
N THR A 50 18.35 50.80 91.06
CA THR A 50 19.48 51.18 91.88
C THR A 50 19.73 52.68 91.77
N ILE A 51 19.73 53.41 92.87
CA ILE A 51 19.98 54.86 92.88
C ILE A 51 21.25 55.18 93.67
N ASP A 52 22.02 56.11 93.12
CA ASP A 52 23.25 56.64 93.73
C ASP A 52 22.95 57.23 95.11
N ASN A 53 23.78 56.90 96.10
CA ASN A 53 23.58 57.27 97.50
C ASN A 53 23.75 58.77 97.79
N ALA A 54 24.21 59.54 96.81
CA ALA A 54 24.16 61.00 96.85
C ALA A 54 22.73 61.58 96.76
N ASN A 55 21.73 60.82 96.27
CA ASN A 55 20.38 61.32 96.00
C ASN A 55 19.38 61.04 97.14
N SER A 56 18.58 62.05 97.50
CA SER A 56 17.53 61.94 98.54
C SER A 56 16.14 61.53 98.01
N SER A 57 15.92 61.58 96.69
CA SER A 57 14.66 61.19 96.04
C SER A 57 14.87 60.76 94.58
N ALA A 58 13.84 60.18 93.97
CA ALA A 58 13.83 59.75 92.58
C ALA A 58 12.43 59.88 91.96
N THR A 59 12.36 60.17 90.66
CA THR A 59 11.09 60.27 89.90
C THR A 59 10.92 59.08 88.97
N VAL A 60 9.77 58.41 89.07
CA VAL A 60 9.37 57.28 88.24
C VAL A 60 8.27 57.72 87.27
N ASN A 61 8.52 57.61 85.97
CA ASN A 61 7.50 57.83 84.96
C ASN A 61 6.68 56.55 84.74
N VAL A 62 5.36 56.67 84.69
CA VAL A 62 4.39 55.62 84.37
C VAL A 62 3.79 55.92 83.01
N GLN A 63 4.18 55.16 81.99
CA GLN A 63 3.72 55.37 80.61
C GLN A 63 2.86 54.18 80.15
N PRO A 64 1.57 54.37 79.81
CA PRO A 64 0.77 53.33 79.15
C PRO A 64 1.30 53.01 77.76
N ASN A 65 1.24 51.73 77.38
CA ASN A 65 1.48 51.32 76.00
C ASN A 65 0.27 51.64 75.10
N ALA A 66 0.49 51.74 73.79
CA ALA A 66 -0.59 52.00 72.83
C ALA A 66 -1.73 50.99 72.95
N GLY A 67 -2.97 51.47 72.93
CA GLY A 67 -4.18 50.65 73.16
C GLY A 67 -4.53 50.44 74.64
N TYR A 68 -3.69 50.90 75.58
CA TYR A 68 -3.94 50.87 77.02
C TYR A 68 -3.97 52.28 77.62
N TYR A 69 -4.59 52.41 78.80
CA TYR A 69 -4.51 53.57 79.68
C TYR A 69 -4.15 53.12 81.11
N ALA A 70 -3.49 54.00 81.88
CA ALA A 70 -3.20 53.72 83.29
C ALA A 70 -4.50 53.71 84.11
N SER A 71 -4.76 52.60 84.80
CA SER A 71 -5.97 52.41 85.60
C SER A 71 -5.72 52.51 87.11
N LEU A 72 -4.49 52.25 87.58
CA LEU A 72 -4.10 52.42 88.99
C LEU A 72 -2.57 52.55 89.16
N VAL A 73 -2.09 53.34 90.12
CA VAL A 73 -0.68 53.49 90.53
C VAL A 73 -0.59 53.63 92.06
N THR A 74 0.36 52.93 92.69
CA THR A 74 0.58 52.94 94.15
C THR A 74 2.06 53.10 94.52
N VAL A 75 2.35 53.73 95.67
CA VAL A 75 3.68 53.80 96.31
C VAL A 75 3.56 53.27 97.74
N ASP A 76 4.40 52.31 98.12
CA ASP A 76 4.34 51.56 99.38
C ASP A 76 2.91 51.10 99.74
N ASN A 77 2.20 50.62 98.72
CA ASN A 77 0.79 50.19 98.71
C ASN A 77 -0.27 51.31 98.88
N VAL A 78 0.11 52.59 98.99
CA VAL A 78 -0.81 53.74 98.99
C VAL A 78 -1.15 54.15 97.57
N ASN A 79 -2.43 54.29 97.24
CA ASN A 79 -2.89 54.74 95.92
C ASN A 79 -2.56 56.23 95.69
N VAL A 80 -1.86 56.52 94.59
CA VAL A 80 -1.45 57.88 94.17
C VAL A 80 -1.95 58.26 92.77
N THR A 81 -2.79 57.40 92.15
CA THR A 81 -3.29 57.55 90.77
C THR A 81 -3.98 58.90 90.56
N GLN A 82 -3.63 59.58 89.46
CA GLN A 82 -4.27 60.81 89.02
C GLN A 82 -4.60 60.70 87.53
N ALA A 83 -5.78 61.15 87.13
CA ALA A 83 -6.26 61.01 85.76
C ALA A 83 -5.34 61.77 84.77
N GLY A 84 -4.72 61.05 83.84
CA GLY A 84 -3.80 61.61 82.85
C GLY A 84 -2.36 61.87 83.34
N ALA A 85 -2.03 61.59 84.61
CA ALA A 85 -0.68 61.80 85.14
C ALA A 85 0.26 60.62 84.83
N THR A 86 1.48 60.94 84.38
CA THR A 86 2.49 59.96 83.92
C THR A 86 3.81 60.01 84.71
N SER A 87 3.91 60.76 85.82
CA SER A 87 5.15 60.92 86.60
C SER A 87 4.88 60.99 88.10
N TYR A 88 5.66 60.24 88.89
CA TYR A 88 5.43 60.01 90.32
C TYR A 88 6.77 60.04 91.09
N THR A 89 6.87 60.83 92.15
CA THR A 89 8.12 61.02 92.92
C THR A 89 8.15 60.16 94.19
N VAL A 90 9.28 59.54 94.47
CA VAL A 90 9.56 58.71 95.66
C VAL A 90 10.74 59.31 96.43
N ASN A 91 10.60 59.53 97.73
CA ASN A 91 11.64 60.12 98.59
C ASN A 91 12.24 59.05 99.50
N TYR A 92 13.57 58.94 99.59
CA TYR A 92 14.24 57.76 100.14
C TYR A 92 14.28 57.66 101.67
N ALA A 93 14.42 58.77 102.39
CA ALA A 93 14.47 58.80 103.86
C ALA A 93 15.39 57.75 104.56
N GLY A 94 16.40 57.21 103.86
CA GLY A 94 17.30 56.16 104.36
C GLY A 94 16.82 54.71 104.20
N ALA A 95 15.76 54.46 103.42
CA ALA A 95 15.17 53.14 103.21
C ALA A 95 14.88 52.84 101.72
N ASN A 96 14.66 51.56 101.38
CA ASN A 96 14.24 51.14 100.04
C ASN A 96 12.70 51.13 99.94
N HIS A 97 12.14 51.56 98.81
CA HIS A 97 10.69 51.77 98.59
C HIS A 97 10.11 50.85 97.51
N THR A 98 8.78 50.80 97.36
CA THR A 98 8.07 50.05 96.30
C THR A 98 7.07 50.92 95.53
N LEU A 99 7.00 50.81 94.20
CA LEU A 99 5.98 51.47 93.35
C LEU A 99 5.33 50.45 92.41
N THR A 100 3.98 50.40 92.34
CA THR A 100 3.24 49.48 91.45
C THR A 100 2.27 50.22 90.51
N ALA A 101 2.22 49.87 89.23
CA ALA A 101 1.24 50.42 88.26
C ALA A 101 0.42 49.35 87.52
N TYR A 102 -0.82 49.67 87.14
CA TYR A 102 -1.80 48.82 86.48
C TYR A 102 -2.42 49.53 85.26
N PHE A 103 -2.73 48.80 84.19
CA PHE A 103 -3.24 49.34 82.93
C PHE A 103 -4.43 48.55 82.36
N SER A 104 -5.34 49.23 81.63
CA SER A 104 -6.57 48.65 81.05
C SER A 104 -6.71 48.97 79.54
N PRO A 105 -7.33 48.10 78.72
CA PRO A 105 -7.38 48.26 77.25
C PRO A 105 -8.61 49.04 76.71
N VAL A 106 -8.49 49.59 75.50
CA VAL A 106 -9.55 50.30 74.74
C VAL A 106 -10.25 49.35 73.73
N THR A 107 -11.55 49.56 73.43
CA THR A 107 -12.34 48.70 72.50
C THR A 107 -13.23 49.45 71.49
N TYR A 108 -13.60 48.77 70.37
CA TYR A 108 -14.28 49.32 69.17
C TYR A 108 -15.32 48.37 68.53
N THR A 109 -15.99 48.82 67.47
CA THR A 109 -17.06 48.11 66.73
C THR A 109 -16.86 48.12 65.20
N VAL A 110 -17.19 47.02 64.53
CA VAL A 110 -17.22 46.87 63.06
C VAL A 110 -18.61 46.43 62.58
N SER A 111 -19.14 47.07 61.53
CA SER A 111 -20.47 46.79 60.94
C SER A 111 -20.37 46.47 59.45
N LEU A 112 -21.41 45.88 58.84
CA LEU A 112 -21.41 45.42 57.44
C LEU A 112 -22.64 45.86 56.62
N ALA A 113 -22.45 46.00 55.30
CA ALA A 113 -23.49 46.29 54.29
C ALA A 113 -23.16 45.65 52.93
N GLN A 114 -24.17 45.41 52.08
CA GLN A 114 -23.98 44.75 50.77
C GLN A 114 -25.04 45.15 49.73
N THR A 115 -24.70 45.08 48.44
CA THR A 115 -25.67 45.13 47.33
C THR A 115 -26.23 43.75 47.00
N SER A 116 -27.21 43.68 46.09
CA SER A 116 -27.59 42.42 45.44
C SER A 116 -26.41 41.79 44.71
N GLY A 117 -26.40 40.46 44.61
CA GLY A 117 -25.37 39.67 43.90
C GLY A 117 -24.36 38.92 44.78
N GLY A 118 -24.40 39.06 46.11
CA GLY A 118 -23.54 38.30 47.02
C GLY A 118 -23.80 38.57 48.50
N SER A 119 -22.88 38.14 49.37
CA SER A 119 -22.94 38.33 50.82
C SER A 119 -21.59 38.72 51.44
N VAL A 120 -21.60 39.56 52.48
CA VAL A 120 -20.39 39.96 53.23
C VAL A 120 -20.46 39.51 54.69
N MET A 121 -19.33 39.10 55.25
CA MET A 121 -19.20 38.62 56.64
C MET A 121 -17.92 39.13 57.30
N ALA A 122 -17.91 39.21 58.63
CA ALA A 122 -16.76 39.60 59.46
C ALA A 122 -16.44 38.54 60.50
N GLN A 123 -15.16 38.28 60.72
CA GLN A 123 -14.65 37.29 61.69
C GLN A 123 -13.47 37.86 62.48
N ARG A 124 -13.39 37.59 63.79
CA ARG A 124 -12.19 37.92 64.60
C ARG A 124 -11.04 36.98 64.28
N VAL A 125 -9.85 37.53 64.07
CA VAL A 125 -8.62 36.76 63.79
C VAL A 125 -7.71 36.70 65.02
N LEU A 126 -7.56 37.80 65.77
CA LEU A 126 -6.82 37.82 67.04
C LEU A 126 -7.40 38.80 68.08
N PRO A 127 -7.44 38.44 69.38
CA PRO A 127 -7.19 37.09 69.91
C PRO A 127 -8.34 36.12 69.56
N THR A 128 -8.01 34.86 69.32
CA THR A 128 -8.98 33.86 68.82
C THR A 128 -9.97 33.45 69.92
N VAL A 129 -11.24 33.86 69.80
CA VAL A 129 -12.32 33.47 70.71
C VAL A 129 -13.53 32.97 69.89
N GLY A 130 -13.42 31.73 69.41
CA GLY A 130 -14.48 31.03 68.67
C GLY A 130 -14.78 31.56 67.26
N THR A 131 -15.34 30.69 66.42
CA THR A 131 -15.73 31.04 65.03
C THR A 131 -17.08 31.75 65.02
N ILE A 132 -17.12 33.00 65.48
CA ILE A 132 -18.31 33.85 65.41
C ILE A 132 -18.28 34.61 64.09
N SER A 133 -19.14 34.21 63.15
CA SER A 133 -19.45 34.95 61.93
C SER A 133 -20.78 35.67 62.12
N LEU A 134 -20.76 37.00 62.13
CA LEU A 134 -21.95 37.84 62.33
C LEU A 134 -21.93 39.06 61.39
N THR A 135 -23.10 39.67 61.21
CA THR A 135 -23.33 40.91 60.46
C THR A 135 -22.71 42.16 61.10
N GLY A 136 -22.10 42.03 62.28
CA GLY A 136 -21.30 43.04 62.96
C GLY A 136 -20.58 42.47 64.18
N LEU A 137 -19.56 43.17 64.68
CA LEU A 137 -18.71 42.78 65.82
C LEU A 137 -18.48 43.99 66.75
N THR A 138 -18.78 43.86 68.05
CA THR A 138 -18.63 44.92 69.06
C THR A 138 -17.61 44.54 70.15
N GLY A 139 -16.93 45.49 70.80
CA GLY A 139 -15.95 45.19 71.85
C GLY A 139 -14.69 44.50 71.30
N LEU A 140 -14.13 45.04 70.24
CA LEU A 140 -12.86 44.62 69.63
C LEU A 140 -11.71 45.44 70.25
N ALA A 141 -10.68 44.81 70.82
CA ALA A 141 -9.58 45.54 71.44
C ALA A 141 -8.73 46.32 70.40
N TYR A 142 -8.09 47.41 70.83
CA TYR A 142 -7.12 48.12 69.99
C TYR A 142 -6.01 47.16 69.52
N GLY A 143 -5.72 47.15 68.22
CA GLY A 143 -4.73 46.24 67.62
C GLY A 143 -5.23 44.81 67.37
N SER A 144 -6.48 44.46 67.72
CA SER A 144 -7.11 43.23 67.24
C SER A 144 -7.24 43.25 65.71
N THR A 145 -7.24 42.08 65.08
CA THR A 145 -7.46 41.96 63.62
C THR A 145 -8.81 41.31 63.32
N VAL A 146 -9.56 41.87 62.37
CA VAL A 146 -10.83 41.34 61.83
C VAL A 146 -10.64 41.02 60.34
N GLU A 147 -11.09 39.85 59.90
CA GLU A 147 -11.15 39.48 58.48
C GLU A 147 -12.56 39.72 57.94
N ILE A 148 -12.67 40.58 56.93
CA ILE A 148 -13.87 40.86 56.15
C ILE A 148 -13.82 39.99 54.91
N THR A 149 -14.85 39.17 54.67
CA THR A 149 -14.97 38.32 53.47
C THR A 149 -16.21 38.72 52.69
N ALA A 150 -16.05 39.10 51.42
CA ALA A 150 -17.15 39.31 50.48
C ALA A 150 -17.21 38.12 49.51
N THR A 151 -18.36 37.45 49.45
CA THR A 151 -18.60 36.22 48.68
C THR A 151 -19.65 36.49 47.61
N PRO A 152 -19.34 36.37 46.32
CA PRO A 152 -20.33 36.55 45.26
C PRO A 152 -21.25 35.33 45.17
N ASN A 153 -22.49 35.55 44.72
CA ASN A 153 -23.38 34.46 44.31
C ASN A 153 -22.92 33.85 42.98
N THR A 154 -23.35 32.63 42.68
CA THR A 154 -23.12 32.00 41.37
C THR A 154 -23.57 32.92 40.23
N GLY A 155 -22.69 33.18 39.26
CA GLY A 155 -22.95 34.10 38.14
C GLY A 155 -22.71 35.59 38.46
N TYR A 156 -22.10 35.92 39.60
CA TYR A 156 -21.70 37.27 39.98
C TYR A 156 -20.20 37.32 40.35
N ALA A 157 -19.64 38.53 40.42
CA ALA A 157 -18.31 38.81 40.94
C ALA A 157 -18.36 39.97 41.93
N VAL A 158 -17.51 39.93 42.97
CA VAL A 158 -17.22 41.08 43.85
C VAL A 158 -16.58 42.17 43.01
N THR A 159 -17.11 43.40 43.07
CA THR A 159 -16.55 44.57 42.36
C THR A 159 -15.81 45.55 43.27
N SER A 160 -16.19 45.62 44.55
CA SER A 160 -15.46 46.42 45.55
C SER A 160 -15.69 45.94 46.98
N ILE A 161 -14.75 46.28 47.86
CA ILE A 161 -14.94 46.33 49.31
C ILE A 161 -14.45 47.71 49.78
N SER A 162 -15.30 48.47 50.44
CA SER A 162 -14.97 49.79 51.02
C SER A 162 -15.39 49.88 52.48
N SER A 163 -14.76 50.74 53.28
CA SER A 163 -15.19 51.03 54.66
C SER A 163 -15.40 52.51 54.91
N THR A 164 -16.45 52.85 55.65
CA THR A 164 -16.71 54.21 56.13
C THR A 164 -16.44 54.30 57.64
N SER A 165 -15.73 55.34 58.08
CA SER A 165 -15.40 55.63 59.48
C SER A 165 -15.43 57.13 59.76
N THR A 166 -15.01 57.57 60.95
CA THR A 166 -14.80 58.99 61.27
C THR A 166 -13.73 59.69 60.43
N LEU A 167 -12.93 58.94 59.65
CA LEU A 167 -11.98 59.49 58.66
C LEU A 167 -12.56 59.57 57.24
N GLY A 168 -13.84 59.22 57.04
CA GLY A 168 -14.47 59.11 55.71
C GLY A 168 -14.44 57.69 55.15
N THR A 169 -14.60 57.58 53.83
CA THR A 169 -14.70 56.30 53.11
C THR A 169 -13.38 55.92 52.43
N VAL A 170 -12.95 54.67 52.62
CA VAL A 170 -11.72 54.10 52.04
C VAL A 170 -12.08 52.84 51.25
N THR A 171 -11.56 52.70 50.03
CA THR A 171 -11.71 51.48 49.22
C THR A 171 -10.53 50.54 49.48
N HIS A 172 -10.82 49.31 49.91
CA HIS A 172 -9.83 48.28 50.25
C HIS A 172 -9.64 47.26 49.13
N TYR A 173 -10.67 47.07 48.31
CA TYR A 173 -10.62 46.25 47.10
C TYR A 173 -11.41 46.94 45.98
N SER A 174 -10.86 46.91 44.78
CA SER A 174 -11.52 47.28 43.53
C SER A 174 -10.98 46.39 42.42
N GLY A 175 -11.88 45.82 41.61
CA GLY A 175 -11.58 44.78 40.61
C GLY A 175 -12.71 43.76 40.57
N GLN A 176 -12.68 42.80 39.63
CA GLN A 176 -13.69 41.74 39.56
C GLN A 176 -13.13 40.40 40.08
N SER A 177 -13.80 39.80 41.06
CA SER A 177 -13.49 38.45 41.55
C SER A 177 -14.73 37.59 41.67
N ALA A 178 -14.76 36.47 40.95
CA ALA A 178 -15.77 35.41 41.09
C ALA A 178 -15.53 34.49 42.32
N GLN A 179 -14.45 34.72 43.07
CA GLN A 179 -14.12 34.00 44.31
C GLN A 179 -14.23 34.94 45.53
N PRO A 180 -14.42 34.40 46.75
CA PRO A 180 -14.51 35.22 47.96
C PRO A 180 -13.26 36.10 48.15
N VAL A 181 -13.47 37.41 48.24
CA VAL A 181 -12.40 38.40 48.47
C VAL A 181 -12.28 38.65 49.96
N LYS A 182 -11.05 38.56 50.48
CA LYS A 182 -10.74 38.71 51.91
C LYS A 182 -9.88 39.93 52.16
N TYR A 183 -10.25 40.73 53.16
CA TYR A 183 -9.49 41.88 53.63
C TYR A 183 -9.31 41.82 55.15
N ARG A 184 -8.11 42.13 55.65
CA ARG A 184 -7.82 42.16 57.09
C ARG A 184 -7.71 43.59 57.58
N TYR A 185 -8.62 43.95 58.49
CA TYR A 185 -8.67 45.25 59.14
C TYR A 185 -8.03 45.16 60.52
N LEU A 186 -7.02 46.02 60.77
CA LEU A 186 -6.48 46.26 62.11
C LEU A 186 -7.40 47.22 62.84
N VAL A 187 -7.90 46.82 64.01
CA VAL A 187 -8.90 47.58 64.75
C VAL A 187 -8.24 48.71 65.55
N GLU A 188 -8.39 49.93 65.03
CA GLU A 188 -7.96 51.18 65.67
C GLU A 188 -9.12 52.19 65.86
N ARG A 189 -10.26 51.95 65.21
CA ARG A 189 -11.46 52.81 65.22
C ARG A 189 -12.71 52.01 64.81
N ASN A 190 -13.89 52.62 65.03
CA ASN A 190 -15.16 52.09 64.52
C ASN A 190 -15.24 52.22 62.99
N ALA A 191 -15.74 51.20 62.29
CA ALA A 191 -15.85 51.21 60.81
C ALA A 191 -17.02 50.34 60.29
N THR A 192 -17.64 50.77 59.19
CA THR A 192 -18.68 50.01 58.47
C THR A 192 -18.18 49.60 57.10
N PHE A 193 -18.13 48.30 56.78
CA PHE A 193 -17.68 47.80 55.47
C PHE A 193 -18.86 47.52 54.53
N THR A 194 -18.74 47.95 53.27
CA THR A 194 -19.72 47.72 52.19
C THR A 194 -19.07 46.91 51.07
N ALA A 195 -19.76 45.87 50.58
CA ALA A 195 -19.35 45.10 49.40
C ALA A 195 -20.34 45.26 48.23
N THR A 196 -19.82 45.38 47.01
CA THR A 196 -20.61 45.50 45.77
C THR A 196 -20.38 44.31 44.85
N TYR A 197 -21.38 43.97 44.03
CA TYR A 197 -21.31 42.85 43.09
C TYR A 197 -21.85 43.23 41.71
N GLN A 198 -21.40 42.52 40.67
CA GLN A 198 -21.88 42.66 39.29
C GLN A 198 -22.12 41.28 38.68
N VAL A 199 -23.11 41.16 37.79
CA VAL A 199 -23.34 39.93 37.00
C VAL A 199 -22.10 39.64 36.16
N VAL A 200 -21.69 38.37 36.13
CA VAL A 200 -20.73 37.84 35.16
C VAL A 200 -21.56 37.10 34.10
N PRO A 201 -21.73 37.67 32.89
CA PRO A 201 -22.47 37.01 31.84
C PRO A 201 -21.87 35.65 31.49
N GLN A 202 -22.73 34.64 31.41
CA GLN A 202 -22.43 33.30 30.94
C GLN A 202 -23.39 33.04 29.78
N VAL A 203 -22.85 32.81 28.59
CA VAL A 203 -23.64 32.59 27.37
C VAL A 203 -23.25 31.26 26.77
N THR A 204 -24.23 30.36 26.66
CA THR A 204 -24.11 29.11 25.92
C THR A 204 -24.82 29.28 24.59
N ALA A 205 -24.06 29.51 23.52
CA ALA A 205 -24.63 29.40 22.18
C ALA A 205 -24.78 27.93 21.79
N ARG A 206 -25.84 27.61 21.03
CA ARG A 206 -26.00 26.33 20.34
C ARG A 206 -26.64 26.58 18.98
N LEU A 207 -26.42 25.66 18.05
CA LEU A 207 -26.84 25.78 16.67
C LEU A 207 -27.45 24.47 16.17
N ASN A 208 -28.68 24.54 15.68
CA ASN A 208 -29.33 23.47 14.93
C ASN A 208 -29.16 23.72 13.42
N VAL A 209 -28.78 22.69 12.67
CA VAL A 209 -28.65 22.73 11.19
C VAL A 209 -29.43 21.55 10.61
N ASN A 210 -30.23 21.78 9.57
CA ASN A 210 -31.14 20.76 9.04
C ASN A 210 -30.49 19.71 8.12
N THR A 211 -29.32 20.00 7.52
CA THR A 211 -28.53 19.06 6.72
C THR A 211 -27.03 19.43 6.74
N ASN A 212 -26.18 18.42 6.60
CA ASN A 212 -24.72 18.57 6.51
C ASN A 212 -24.22 18.46 5.05
N SER A 213 -25.12 18.33 4.07
CA SER A 213 -24.75 18.29 2.65
C SER A 213 -25.87 18.87 1.77
N THR A 214 -25.49 19.64 0.75
CA THR A 214 -26.42 20.38 -0.12
C THR A 214 -25.79 20.61 -1.50
N VAL A 215 -26.58 21.10 -2.46
CA VAL A 215 -26.06 21.56 -3.77
C VAL A 215 -25.83 23.08 -3.79
N THR A 216 -24.97 23.53 -4.69
CA THR A 216 -24.77 24.95 -4.99
C THR A 216 -26.10 25.66 -5.23
N ASN A 217 -26.30 26.81 -4.60
CA ASN A 217 -27.49 27.66 -4.62
C ASN A 217 -28.75 27.08 -3.92
N THR A 218 -28.64 26.01 -3.13
CA THR A 218 -29.75 25.55 -2.26
C THR A 218 -29.61 26.07 -0.84
N GLN A 219 -30.73 26.50 -0.24
CA GLN A 219 -30.81 27.02 1.12
C GLN A 219 -30.78 25.90 2.17
N VAL A 220 -29.99 26.10 3.22
CA VAL A 220 -29.87 25.25 4.43
C VAL A 220 -30.39 26.05 5.61
N ALA A 221 -31.32 25.50 6.40
CA ALA A 221 -31.90 26.21 7.53
C ALA A 221 -31.02 26.06 8.78
N MET A 222 -30.77 27.18 9.46
CA MET A 222 -29.97 27.29 10.67
C MET A 222 -30.75 28.02 11.75
N ASP A 223 -30.85 27.44 12.95
CA ASP A 223 -31.57 28.03 14.07
C ASP A 223 -30.75 27.92 15.36
N ALA A 224 -30.54 29.07 16.02
CA ALA A 224 -29.88 29.19 17.31
C ALA A 224 -30.83 29.64 18.44
N SER A 225 -32.08 29.96 18.11
CA SER A 225 -33.06 30.63 19.00
C SER A 225 -33.54 29.75 20.15
N THR A 226 -33.86 28.49 19.86
CA THR A 226 -34.43 27.52 20.81
C THR A 226 -33.38 26.81 21.67
N SER A 227 -32.11 26.90 21.27
CA SER A 227 -31.02 26.09 21.83
C SER A 227 -29.97 26.89 22.60
N SER A 228 -29.88 28.21 22.40
CA SER A 228 -28.94 29.08 23.11
C SER A 228 -29.52 29.62 24.41
N SER A 229 -28.69 29.81 25.44
CA SER A 229 -29.12 30.28 26.76
C SER A 229 -28.11 31.20 27.44
N SER A 230 -28.58 32.03 28.38
CA SER A 230 -27.73 32.86 29.22
C SER A 230 -28.37 33.17 30.57
N ASN A 231 -27.54 33.45 31.58
CA ASN A 231 -27.96 34.07 32.85
C ASN A 231 -28.21 35.60 32.72
N ASP A 232 -27.99 36.18 31.54
CA ASP A 232 -28.05 37.62 31.24
C ASP A 232 -28.88 37.93 29.96
N PRO A 233 -30.18 37.55 29.89
CA PRO A 233 -31.03 37.81 28.72
C PRO A 233 -31.40 39.30 28.56
N PRO A 234 -31.81 39.75 27.36
CA PRO A 234 -32.00 38.99 26.11
C PRO A 234 -30.70 38.70 25.35
N LEU A 235 -30.77 37.77 24.39
CA LEU A 235 -29.69 37.44 23.47
C LEU A 235 -29.89 38.08 22.09
N THR A 236 -28.79 38.52 21.48
CA THR A 236 -28.70 38.90 20.06
C THR A 236 -27.71 37.98 19.35
N PHE A 237 -27.82 37.85 18.02
CA PHE A 237 -27.09 36.84 17.24
C PHE A 237 -26.38 37.43 16.03
N ALA A 238 -25.14 37.01 15.80
CA ALA A 238 -24.34 37.37 14.63
C ALA A 238 -23.79 36.11 13.94
N TRP A 239 -23.78 36.10 12.60
CA TRP A 239 -23.40 34.94 11.78
C TRP A 239 -22.14 35.23 10.97
N SER A 240 -21.29 34.22 10.83
CA SER A 240 -20.00 34.33 10.13
C SER A 240 -19.59 33.01 9.48
N VAL A 241 -18.80 33.09 8.41
CA VAL A 241 -18.19 31.90 7.78
C VAL A 241 -16.82 31.67 8.40
N LEU A 242 -16.63 30.49 8.99
CA LEU A 242 -15.38 30.05 9.63
C LEU A 242 -14.47 29.29 8.64
N GLN A 243 -15.07 28.59 7.68
CA GLN A 243 -14.39 27.81 6.64
C GLN A 243 -15.20 27.89 5.34
N GLY A 244 -14.49 27.92 4.20
CA GLY A 244 -15.05 28.16 2.86
C GLY A 244 -14.93 29.64 2.45
N ASP A 245 -15.19 29.94 1.17
CA ASP A 245 -15.11 31.30 0.64
C ASP A 245 -16.32 32.14 1.10
N PRO A 246 -16.15 33.16 1.97
CA PRO A 246 -17.26 33.98 2.47
C PRO A 246 -17.91 34.81 1.36
N SER A 247 -17.21 35.13 0.28
CA SER A 247 -17.76 35.89 -0.86
C SER A 247 -18.79 35.09 -1.67
N LYS A 248 -18.90 33.78 -1.43
CA LYS A 248 -19.85 32.87 -2.09
C LYS A 248 -21.05 32.53 -1.22
N VAL A 249 -21.06 32.94 0.05
CA VAL A 249 -22.09 32.63 1.03
C VAL A 249 -23.05 33.82 1.18
N THR A 250 -24.34 33.53 1.26
CA THR A 250 -25.38 34.50 1.65
C THR A 250 -26.13 33.96 2.87
N PHE A 251 -26.38 34.84 3.83
CA PHE A 251 -27.28 34.61 4.96
C PHE A 251 -28.55 35.43 4.78
N THR A 252 -29.71 34.80 4.93
CA THR A 252 -31.02 35.47 4.83
C THR A 252 -31.85 35.11 6.05
N GLU A 253 -32.45 36.08 6.75
CA GLU A 253 -33.32 35.78 7.89
C GLU A 253 -34.51 34.92 7.46
N VAL A 254 -34.89 33.92 8.28
CA VAL A 254 -36.06 33.06 8.00
C VAL A 254 -37.38 33.84 8.08
N SER A 255 -37.39 34.92 8.87
CA SER A 255 -38.45 35.94 8.89
C SER A 255 -37.87 37.28 9.36
N PRO A 256 -38.44 38.43 8.98
CA PRO A 256 -37.89 39.75 9.31
C PRO A 256 -37.71 39.96 10.83
N GLY A 257 -36.49 40.31 11.24
CA GLY A 257 -36.10 40.50 12.64
C GLY A 257 -35.70 39.20 13.36
N SER A 258 -35.77 38.05 12.70
CA SER A 258 -35.37 36.75 13.26
C SER A 258 -33.86 36.51 13.11
N THR A 259 -33.05 37.39 13.71
CA THR A 259 -31.57 37.30 13.68
C THR A 259 -31.03 35.97 14.22
N ALA A 260 -31.83 35.24 15.00
CA ALA A 260 -31.52 33.94 15.59
C ALA A 260 -31.76 32.74 14.64
N ALA A 261 -32.45 32.92 13.51
CA ALA A 261 -32.74 31.87 12.53
C ALA A 261 -32.54 32.36 11.09
N VAL A 262 -31.62 31.74 10.36
CA VAL A 262 -31.20 32.14 9.00
C VAL A 262 -31.16 30.97 8.03
N TYR A 263 -31.31 31.28 6.74
CA TYR A 263 -30.92 30.42 5.65
C TYR A 263 -29.47 30.69 5.26
N PHE A 264 -28.64 29.66 5.24
CA PHE A 264 -27.33 29.63 4.60
C PHE A 264 -27.48 29.17 3.15
N GLN A 265 -26.84 29.87 2.22
CA GLN A 265 -26.77 29.48 0.80
C GLN A 265 -25.36 29.74 0.28
N ALA A 266 -24.79 28.78 -0.47
CA ALA A 266 -23.46 28.92 -1.07
C ALA A 266 -23.52 28.75 -2.60
N SER A 267 -22.88 29.67 -3.32
CA SER A 267 -22.87 29.72 -4.80
C SER A 267 -21.72 28.93 -5.45
N ALA A 268 -20.79 28.40 -4.66
CA ALA A 268 -19.68 27.56 -5.11
C ALA A 268 -19.64 26.24 -4.33
N ALA A 269 -19.06 25.21 -4.94
CA ALA A 269 -18.85 23.92 -4.28
C ALA A 269 -17.63 23.97 -3.33
N GLY A 270 -17.70 23.27 -2.21
CA GLY A 270 -16.67 23.23 -1.18
C GLY A 270 -17.22 22.85 0.19
N ASP A 271 -16.32 22.68 1.16
CA ASP A 271 -16.68 22.45 2.56
C ASP A 271 -16.77 23.77 3.32
N TYR A 272 -17.94 24.03 3.89
CA TYR A 272 -18.22 25.25 4.64
C TYR A 272 -18.43 24.95 6.13
N LYS A 273 -17.98 25.87 6.99
CA LYS A 273 -18.40 25.93 8.40
C LYS A 273 -18.91 27.33 8.71
N VAL A 274 -20.03 27.40 9.41
CA VAL A 274 -20.65 28.63 9.89
C VAL A 274 -20.49 28.72 11.40
N ARG A 275 -20.21 29.92 11.92
CA ARG A 275 -20.23 30.23 13.34
C ARG A 275 -21.33 31.22 13.64
N VAL A 276 -22.16 30.91 14.63
CA VAL A 276 -23.06 31.86 15.29
C VAL A 276 -22.43 32.34 16.60
N THR A 277 -22.50 33.64 16.84
CA THR A 277 -22.12 34.30 18.10
C THR A 277 -23.39 34.83 18.75
N ALA A 278 -23.73 34.30 19.93
CA ALA A 278 -24.80 34.83 20.78
C ALA A 278 -24.20 35.85 21.75
N ILE A 279 -24.85 37.00 21.93
CA ILE A 279 -24.37 38.14 22.72
C ILE A 279 -25.44 38.53 23.74
N SER A 280 -25.05 38.63 25.02
CA SER A 280 -25.93 38.99 26.16
C SER A 280 -26.14 40.50 26.30
N ALA A 281 -27.10 40.89 27.15
CA ALA A 281 -27.43 42.28 27.42
C ALA A 281 -26.22 43.12 27.89
N HIS A 282 -25.35 42.53 28.72
CA HIS A 282 -24.14 43.15 29.24
C HIS A 282 -22.85 42.70 28.52
N GLY A 283 -22.96 42.25 27.25
CA GLY A 283 -21.80 42.01 26.38
C GLY A 283 -21.07 40.68 26.59
N GLY A 284 -21.64 39.74 27.34
CA GLY A 284 -21.17 38.36 27.36
C GLY A 284 -21.32 37.71 25.98
N THR A 285 -20.40 36.83 25.59
CA THR A 285 -20.46 36.15 24.29
C THR A 285 -20.34 34.64 24.43
N GLY A 286 -21.12 33.91 23.64
CA GLY A 286 -21.00 32.47 23.45
C GLY A 286 -20.98 32.18 21.95
N THR A 287 -20.25 31.14 21.52
CA THR A 287 -20.17 30.77 20.09
C THR A 287 -20.53 29.31 19.88
N ALA A 288 -21.16 29.01 18.75
CA ALA A 288 -21.43 27.66 18.28
C ALA A 288 -21.07 27.55 16.80
N ASP A 289 -20.42 26.44 16.45
CA ASP A 289 -20.04 26.10 15.08
C ASP A 289 -21.04 25.11 14.49
N SER A 290 -21.31 25.24 13.20
CA SER A 290 -21.99 24.20 12.44
C SER A 290 -21.10 22.94 12.32
N PRO A 291 -21.68 21.76 12.07
CA PRO A 291 -20.95 20.70 11.37
C PRO A 291 -20.41 21.21 10.03
N VAL A 292 -19.48 20.47 9.42
CA VAL A 292 -19.07 20.76 8.04
C VAL A 292 -20.27 20.55 7.12
N ILE A 293 -20.55 21.57 6.29
CA ILE A 293 -21.59 21.55 5.27
C ILE A 293 -20.89 21.41 3.93
N THR A 294 -20.95 20.21 3.36
CA THR A 294 -20.37 19.93 2.04
C THR A 294 -21.34 20.38 0.97
N VAL A 295 -20.96 21.44 0.23
CA VAL A 295 -21.72 21.99 -0.90
C VAL A 295 -21.16 21.39 -2.18
N MET A 296 -22.00 20.71 -2.94
CA MET A 296 -21.59 19.94 -4.13
C MET A 296 -22.16 20.55 -5.42
N THR A 297 -21.51 20.27 -6.55
CA THR A 297 -22.14 20.51 -7.86
C THR A 297 -23.32 19.54 -8.04
N PRO A 298 -24.35 19.87 -8.85
CA PRO A 298 -25.52 19.00 -9.04
C PRO A 298 -25.15 17.57 -9.47
N GLY A 299 -24.20 17.42 -10.40
CA GLY A 299 -23.76 16.11 -10.85
C GLY A 299 -22.99 15.32 -9.80
N ALA A 300 -22.23 15.99 -8.92
CA ALA A 300 -21.55 15.33 -7.80
C ALA A 300 -22.53 14.89 -6.71
N TYR A 301 -23.56 15.68 -6.40
CA TYR A 301 -24.60 15.35 -5.41
C TYR A 301 -25.46 14.15 -5.84
N ASP A 302 -25.99 14.17 -7.08
CA ASP A 302 -26.73 13.05 -7.67
C ASP A 302 -25.87 11.77 -7.72
N SER A 303 -24.59 11.92 -8.08
CA SER A 303 -23.63 10.82 -8.01
C SER A 303 -23.45 10.29 -6.59
N THR A 304 -23.39 11.13 -5.57
CA THR A 304 -23.27 10.71 -4.16
C THR A 304 -24.50 9.96 -3.68
N SER A 305 -25.71 10.38 -4.05
CA SER A 305 -26.94 9.64 -3.76
C SER A 305 -27.01 8.28 -4.45
N CYS A 306 -26.52 8.16 -5.69
CA CYS A 306 -26.38 6.86 -6.35
C CYS A 306 -25.30 6.00 -5.66
N ASN A 307 -24.14 6.61 -5.38
CA ASN A 307 -22.95 5.93 -4.89
C ASN A 307 -23.09 5.44 -3.44
N SER A 308 -23.90 6.09 -2.60
CA SER A 308 -24.14 5.66 -1.22
C SER A 308 -24.77 4.26 -1.13
N CYS A 309 -25.52 3.84 -2.17
CA CYS A 309 -26.02 2.47 -2.31
C CYS A 309 -25.12 1.62 -3.21
N HIS A 310 -24.69 2.14 -4.37
CA HIS A 310 -23.91 1.35 -5.32
C HIS A 310 -22.47 1.03 -4.86
N VAL A 311 -21.86 1.78 -3.94
CA VAL A 311 -20.52 1.44 -3.44
C VAL A 311 -20.50 0.14 -2.63
N GLY A 312 -21.61 -0.23 -1.99
CA GLY A 312 -21.75 -1.50 -1.27
C GLY A 312 -22.19 -2.67 -2.16
N ARG A 313 -22.91 -2.38 -3.25
CA ARG A 313 -23.47 -3.39 -4.17
C ARG A 313 -22.52 -3.70 -5.33
N ASP A 314 -21.97 -2.66 -5.95
CA ASP A 314 -21.21 -2.66 -7.20
C ASP A 314 -19.90 -1.83 -7.05
N PRO A 315 -19.04 -2.08 -6.05
CA PRO A 315 -17.89 -1.24 -5.70
C PRO A 315 -16.91 -0.94 -6.85
N GLN A 316 -16.81 -1.84 -7.83
CA GLN A 316 -15.97 -1.67 -9.02
C GLN A 316 -16.51 -0.59 -9.97
N VAL A 317 -17.83 -0.53 -10.16
CA VAL A 317 -18.49 0.50 -10.99
C VAL A 317 -18.36 1.88 -10.33
N SER A 318 -18.62 1.94 -9.02
CA SER A 318 -18.46 3.13 -8.20
C SER A 318 -17.03 3.70 -8.23
N SER A 319 -16.02 2.87 -8.02
CA SER A 319 -14.61 3.30 -8.04
C SER A 319 -14.13 3.66 -9.44
N GLY A 320 -14.57 2.94 -10.48
CA GLY A 320 -14.38 3.30 -11.88
C GLY A 320 -14.90 4.71 -12.16
N TYR A 321 -16.19 4.96 -11.87
CA TYR A 321 -16.84 6.25 -12.10
C TYR A 321 -16.11 7.41 -11.44
N LEU A 322 -15.79 7.29 -10.14
CA LEU A 322 -15.05 8.31 -9.40
C LEU A 322 -13.63 8.56 -9.95
N SER A 323 -13.05 7.60 -10.68
CA SER A 323 -11.76 7.78 -11.36
C SER A 323 -11.87 8.49 -12.73
N SER A 324 -13.05 8.46 -13.35
CA SER A 324 -13.30 8.90 -14.73
C SER A 324 -13.20 10.42 -14.94
N PRO A 325 -13.15 10.92 -16.20
CA PRO A 325 -13.21 12.36 -16.47
C PRO A 325 -14.62 12.90 -16.25
N HIS A 326 -15.66 12.06 -16.39
CA HIS A 326 -17.06 12.42 -16.16
C HIS A 326 -17.33 12.84 -14.71
N ALA A 327 -16.65 12.21 -13.74
CA ALA A 327 -16.72 12.60 -12.33
C ALA A 327 -15.82 13.79 -11.96
N LYS A 328 -14.84 14.16 -12.80
CA LYS A 328 -13.79 15.16 -12.49
C LYS A 328 -13.85 16.43 -13.35
N GLY A 329 -14.67 16.44 -14.40
CA GLY A 329 -14.75 17.53 -15.38
C GLY A 329 -15.57 18.73 -14.91
N SER A 330 -15.43 19.84 -15.63
CA SER A 330 -16.16 21.10 -15.41
C SER A 330 -17.66 21.02 -15.72
N ILE A 331 -18.10 19.97 -16.43
CA ILE A 331 -19.49 19.54 -16.56
C ILE A 331 -19.52 18.10 -16.02
N SER A 332 -19.84 17.94 -14.74
CA SER A 332 -19.90 16.62 -14.10
C SER A 332 -21.11 15.84 -14.61
N VAL A 333 -20.88 14.80 -15.42
CA VAL A 333 -21.92 13.94 -16.01
C VAL A 333 -22.28 12.85 -15.00
N SER A 334 -23.48 12.90 -14.45
CA SER A 334 -23.90 12.04 -13.34
C SER A 334 -24.32 10.63 -13.77
N CYS A 335 -24.51 9.73 -12.80
CA CYS A 335 -25.08 8.41 -13.03
C CYS A 335 -26.42 8.47 -13.77
N SER A 336 -27.34 9.36 -13.35
CA SER A 336 -28.64 9.53 -14.00
C SER A 336 -28.53 10.13 -15.41
N SER A 337 -27.48 10.91 -15.70
CA SER A 337 -27.25 11.47 -17.04
C SER A 337 -27.04 10.38 -18.11
N CYS A 338 -26.49 9.23 -17.72
CA CYS A 338 -26.30 8.09 -18.63
C CYS A 338 -27.40 7.01 -18.51
N HIS A 339 -27.87 6.75 -17.28
CA HIS A 339 -28.82 5.66 -16.97
C HIS A 339 -30.29 6.09 -16.90
N ASN A 340 -30.60 7.38 -16.83
CA ASN A 340 -31.97 7.94 -16.87
C ASN A 340 -32.01 9.30 -17.61
N PRO A 341 -31.52 9.40 -18.87
CA PRO A 341 -31.34 10.68 -19.57
C PRO A 341 -32.63 11.46 -19.83
N GLY A 342 -33.80 10.83 -19.72
CA GLY A 342 -35.12 11.48 -19.84
C GLY A 342 -35.81 11.82 -18.51
N ASN A 343 -35.24 11.42 -17.37
CA ASN A 343 -35.90 11.45 -16.06
C ASN A 343 -37.26 10.71 -16.01
N THR A 344 -37.44 9.68 -16.87
CA THR A 344 -38.69 8.92 -17.05
C THR A 344 -38.60 7.48 -16.57
N LEU A 345 -37.41 6.96 -16.26
CA LEU A 345 -37.22 5.58 -15.83
C LEU A 345 -37.37 5.45 -14.30
N SER A 346 -38.12 4.43 -13.87
CA SER A 346 -38.20 4.02 -12.46
C SER A 346 -37.14 2.94 -12.17
N HIS A 347 -36.56 2.95 -10.98
CA HIS A 347 -35.53 1.99 -10.59
C HIS A 347 -36.12 0.55 -10.43
N PRO A 348 -35.49 -0.51 -10.96
CA PRO A 348 -34.18 -0.55 -11.62
C PRO A 348 -34.22 0.03 -13.04
N TYR A 349 -33.20 0.82 -13.38
CA TYR A 349 -33.02 1.42 -14.70
C TYR A 349 -32.66 0.34 -15.74
N ASP A 350 -33.65 -0.20 -16.41
CA ASP A 350 -33.47 -1.32 -17.34
C ASP A 350 -32.98 -0.84 -18.72
N ASN A 351 -31.93 -1.52 -19.22
CA ASN A 351 -31.29 -1.39 -20.54
C ASN A 351 -30.93 0.01 -21.08
N GLN A 352 -29.62 0.25 -21.10
CA GLN A 352 -28.91 1.33 -21.80
C GLN A 352 -29.51 1.72 -23.17
N PRO A 353 -30.06 2.93 -23.34
CA PRO A 353 -30.20 3.51 -24.67
C PRO A 353 -28.80 3.90 -25.16
N ILE A 354 -28.26 3.06 -26.04
CA ILE A 354 -26.90 3.14 -26.62
C ILE A 354 -26.54 4.53 -27.21
N GLY A 355 -27.53 5.38 -27.47
CA GLY A 355 -27.35 6.77 -27.91
C GLY A 355 -26.80 7.76 -26.86
N SER A 356 -26.78 7.43 -25.56
CA SER A 356 -26.33 8.36 -24.49
C SER A 356 -24.88 8.84 -24.64
N CYS A 357 -24.02 8.10 -25.34
CA CYS A 357 -22.66 8.54 -25.65
C CYS A 357 -22.61 9.47 -26.86
N SER A 358 -23.38 9.17 -27.90
CA SER A 358 -23.37 9.89 -29.18
C SER A 358 -23.97 11.29 -29.14
N SER A 359 -24.78 11.61 -28.12
CA SER A 359 -25.28 12.98 -27.88
C SER A 359 -24.17 13.96 -27.50
N CYS A 360 -23.08 13.48 -26.90
CA CYS A 360 -21.95 14.30 -26.44
C CYS A 360 -20.66 14.05 -27.23
N HIS A 361 -20.44 12.82 -27.72
CA HIS A 361 -19.22 12.42 -28.43
C HIS A 361 -19.52 12.14 -29.92
N THR A 362 -19.61 13.20 -30.71
CA THR A 362 -20.00 13.15 -32.13
C THR A 362 -18.83 12.90 -33.10
N THR A 363 -17.59 12.89 -32.63
CA THR A 363 -16.36 12.85 -33.45
C THR A 363 -15.34 11.83 -32.94
N PHE A 364 -15.66 10.54 -33.01
CA PHE A 364 -14.71 9.44 -32.71
C PHE A 364 -13.67 9.17 -33.83
N THR A 365 -13.38 10.15 -34.68
CA THR A 365 -12.36 10.06 -35.75
C THR A 365 -10.93 10.17 -35.22
N ALA A 366 -10.58 9.36 -34.22
CA ALA A 366 -9.22 9.17 -33.76
C ALA A 366 -8.54 8.07 -34.59
N ALA A 367 -7.25 8.26 -34.93
CA ALA A 367 -6.48 7.29 -35.69
C ALA A 367 -6.40 5.94 -34.96
N GLY A 368 -7.15 4.95 -35.44
CA GLY A 368 -7.20 3.59 -34.88
C GLY A 368 -8.60 2.97 -34.83
N HIS A 369 -9.66 3.80 -34.75
CA HIS A 369 -11.05 3.35 -34.88
C HIS A 369 -11.43 3.28 -36.37
N ASP A 370 -11.97 2.14 -36.80
CA ASP A 370 -12.42 1.91 -38.16
C ASP A 370 -13.96 1.97 -38.21
N THR A 371 -14.50 2.16 -39.40
CA THR A 371 -15.93 2.15 -39.78
C THR A 371 -16.73 0.90 -39.36
N LEU A 372 -16.06 -0.13 -38.81
CA LEU A 372 -16.67 -1.31 -38.20
C LEU A 372 -17.14 -1.08 -36.75
N ASP A 373 -16.73 0.01 -36.10
CA ASP A 373 -17.22 0.41 -34.79
C ASP A 373 -18.65 0.98 -34.89
N SER A 374 -19.61 0.06 -34.94
CA SER A 374 -21.02 0.37 -34.71
C SER A 374 -21.19 1.18 -33.40
N PRO A 375 -22.10 2.17 -33.33
CA PRO A 375 -22.44 2.86 -32.09
C PRO A 375 -22.80 1.92 -30.92
N THR A 376 -23.21 0.69 -31.22
CA THR A 376 -23.50 -0.40 -30.28
C THR A 376 -22.27 -1.14 -29.73
N GLY A 377 -21.05 -0.70 -30.06
CA GLY A 377 -19.80 -1.41 -29.81
C GLY A 377 -18.97 -0.94 -28.61
N CYS A 378 -19.08 0.33 -28.21
CA CYS A 378 -18.06 0.99 -27.37
C CYS A 378 -17.77 0.27 -26.03
N SER A 379 -18.81 -0.13 -25.29
CA SER A 379 -18.68 -0.85 -24.00
C SER A 379 -18.17 -2.29 -24.12
N LYS A 380 -18.01 -2.82 -25.34
CA LYS A 380 -17.34 -4.12 -25.58
C LYS A 380 -15.82 -4.00 -25.58
N CYS A 381 -15.27 -2.78 -25.65
CA CYS A 381 -13.83 -2.52 -25.74
C CYS A 381 -13.35 -1.49 -24.69
N HIS A 382 -14.21 -0.58 -24.25
CA HIS A 382 -13.93 0.44 -23.23
C HIS A 382 -14.74 0.18 -21.96
N ASP A 383 -14.20 0.61 -20.82
CA ASP A 383 -14.97 0.71 -19.58
C ASP A 383 -15.97 1.89 -19.69
N PRO A 384 -17.29 1.68 -19.63
CA PRO A 384 -18.25 2.77 -19.70
C PRO A 384 -18.24 3.66 -18.45
N HIS A 385 -17.54 3.25 -17.39
CA HIS A 385 -17.50 3.96 -16.11
C HIS A 385 -16.11 4.48 -15.75
N SER A 386 -15.00 4.14 -16.41
CA SER A 386 -13.64 4.42 -15.87
C SER A 386 -12.64 5.06 -16.85
N THR A 387 -11.65 5.81 -16.33
CA THR A 387 -10.40 6.11 -17.10
C THR A 387 -9.38 4.99 -17.00
N VAL A 388 -9.34 4.32 -15.85
CA VAL A 388 -8.57 3.09 -15.70
C VAL A 388 -9.24 2.08 -16.60
N ALA A 389 -8.47 1.49 -17.52
CA ALA A 389 -8.96 0.44 -18.41
C ALA A 389 -9.88 -0.54 -17.66
N THR A 390 -10.87 -1.09 -18.36
CA THR A 390 -11.38 -2.39 -17.98
C THR A 390 -10.16 -3.28 -17.80
N SER A 391 -9.94 -3.72 -16.56
CA SER A 391 -9.53 -5.11 -16.39
C SER A 391 -10.66 -5.90 -17.02
N PHE A 392 -10.57 -6.12 -18.33
CA PHE A 392 -11.25 -7.22 -18.97
C PHE A 392 -10.78 -8.43 -18.16
N ILE A 393 -11.67 -8.95 -17.33
CA ILE A 393 -11.48 -10.23 -16.66
C ILE A 393 -11.54 -11.29 -17.77
N GLY A 394 -10.42 -11.42 -18.50
CA GLY A 394 -10.36 -12.17 -19.76
C GLY A 394 -9.63 -11.54 -20.96
N VAL A 395 -9.06 -10.31 -20.91
CA VAL A 395 -8.07 -9.91 -21.95
C VAL A 395 -6.79 -10.65 -21.63
N GLN A 396 -6.62 -11.76 -22.32
CA GLN A 396 -5.36 -12.46 -22.36
C GLN A 396 -4.39 -11.68 -23.24
N VAL A 397 -3.17 -11.51 -22.73
CA VAL A 397 -1.93 -11.26 -23.49
C VAL A 397 -2.06 -11.92 -24.87
N PRO A 398 -2.04 -11.18 -26.00
CA PRO A 398 -0.87 -10.37 -26.33
C PRO A 398 -1.15 -9.00 -26.98
N HIS A 399 -2.32 -8.38 -26.75
CA HIS A 399 -2.54 -6.99 -27.20
C HIS A 399 -1.46 -6.06 -26.62
N TYR A 400 -0.92 -5.14 -27.43
CA TYR A 400 0.21 -4.30 -27.05
C TYR A 400 -0.10 -3.32 -25.91
N ASN A 401 0.29 -3.65 -24.68
CA ASN A 401 0.16 -2.72 -23.55
C ASN A 401 1.37 -1.78 -23.37
N ASN A 402 2.12 -1.49 -24.44
CA ASN A 402 3.29 -0.60 -24.36
C ASN A 402 2.94 0.90 -24.51
N VAL A 403 1.64 1.22 -24.52
CA VAL A 403 1.11 2.58 -24.37
C VAL A 403 0.77 2.77 -22.90
N THR A 404 1.71 3.32 -22.12
CA THR A 404 1.58 3.44 -20.65
C THR A 404 0.57 4.50 -20.19
N SER A 405 0.01 5.30 -21.09
CA SER A 405 -1.18 6.12 -20.83
C SER A 405 -2.43 5.25 -20.92
N ALA A 406 -3.19 5.15 -19.82
CA ALA A 406 -4.31 4.22 -19.60
C ALA A 406 -5.53 4.31 -20.55
N ALA A 407 -5.45 5.09 -21.63
CA ALA A 407 -6.57 5.44 -22.51
C ALA A 407 -6.92 4.39 -23.61
N TYR A 408 -6.08 3.38 -23.84
CA TYR A 408 -6.22 2.47 -25.00
C TYR A 408 -6.13 0.98 -24.62
N PRO A 409 -7.21 0.39 -24.05
CA PRO A 409 -7.25 -1.05 -23.71
C PRO A 409 -7.29 -1.96 -24.95
N ALA A 410 -7.81 -1.47 -26.08
CA ALA A 410 -7.79 -2.17 -27.37
C ALA A 410 -6.60 -1.66 -28.22
N SER A 411 -5.48 -2.36 -28.15
CA SER A 411 -4.30 -2.11 -28.97
C SER A 411 -4.03 -3.26 -29.93
N TYR A 412 -3.33 -2.97 -31.04
CA TYR A 412 -2.99 -3.99 -32.02
C TYR A 412 -2.06 -5.07 -31.43
N VAL A 413 -2.12 -6.28 -31.97
CA VAL A 413 -1.22 -7.40 -31.59
C VAL A 413 0.11 -7.41 -32.35
N SER A 414 0.29 -6.51 -33.33
CA SER A 414 1.58 -6.08 -33.87
C SER A 414 1.44 -4.64 -34.38
N SER A 415 2.55 -3.91 -34.51
CA SER A 415 2.55 -2.56 -35.10
C SER A 415 2.11 -2.49 -36.57
N ARG A 416 1.89 -3.65 -37.23
CA ARG A 416 1.35 -3.78 -38.59
C ARG A 416 0.08 -4.65 -38.66
N SER A 417 -0.52 -4.97 -37.52
CA SER A 417 -1.83 -5.63 -37.45
C SER A 417 -2.96 -4.60 -37.51
N VAL A 418 -4.12 -4.99 -38.04
CA VAL A 418 -5.37 -4.24 -37.87
C VAL A 418 -6.38 -5.06 -37.07
N CYS A 419 -7.39 -4.43 -36.46
CA CYS A 419 -8.39 -5.15 -35.65
C CYS A 419 -9.08 -6.27 -36.45
N ALA A 420 -9.42 -5.99 -37.70
CA ALA A 420 -10.04 -6.94 -38.63
C ALA A 420 -9.17 -8.18 -38.97
N ASP A 421 -7.87 -8.19 -38.64
CA ASP A 421 -7.02 -9.37 -38.78
C ASP A 421 -7.45 -10.50 -37.82
N CYS A 422 -8.07 -10.19 -36.68
CA CYS A 422 -8.48 -11.18 -35.67
C CYS A 422 -9.91 -10.98 -35.12
N HIS A 423 -10.52 -9.81 -35.30
CA HIS A 423 -11.83 -9.44 -34.75
C HIS A 423 -12.84 -9.21 -35.89
N ARG A 424 -13.83 -10.11 -36.03
CA ARG A 424 -14.88 -10.02 -37.06
C ARG A 424 -16.28 -10.17 -36.49
N THR A 425 -17.23 -9.52 -37.14
CA THR A 425 -18.67 -9.65 -36.92
C THR A 425 -19.28 -10.62 -37.94
N GLY A 426 -20.41 -11.26 -37.60
CA GLY A 426 -21.18 -12.08 -38.54
C GLY A 426 -20.67 -13.50 -38.82
N THR A 427 -19.56 -13.95 -38.22
CA THR A 427 -19.12 -15.35 -38.34
C THR A 427 -19.97 -16.29 -37.49
N ALA A 428 -20.36 -17.46 -38.03
CA ALA A 428 -21.19 -18.45 -37.34
C ALA A 428 -20.58 -19.09 -36.08
N PHE A 429 -19.33 -18.76 -35.74
CA PHE A 429 -18.62 -19.25 -34.57
C PHE A 429 -18.14 -18.06 -33.70
N PRO A 430 -18.22 -18.16 -32.36
CA PRO A 430 -17.66 -17.17 -31.47
C PRO A 430 -16.12 -17.24 -31.48
N LEU A 431 -15.49 -16.32 -32.22
CA LEU A 431 -14.03 -16.19 -32.34
C LEU A 431 -13.30 -15.88 -31.01
N ASP A 432 -14.03 -15.71 -29.90
CA ASP A 432 -13.47 -15.49 -28.56
C ASP A 432 -12.60 -16.65 -28.06
N ALA A 433 -13.12 -17.88 -28.12
CA ALA A 433 -12.36 -19.08 -27.71
C ALA A 433 -11.10 -19.26 -28.56
N ILE A 434 -11.19 -19.00 -29.88
CA ILE A 434 -10.05 -19.06 -30.81
C ILE A 434 -8.99 -18.01 -30.48
N ARG A 435 -9.38 -16.75 -30.26
CA ARG A 435 -8.45 -15.67 -29.88
C ARG A 435 -7.75 -15.97 -28.55
N LYS A 436 -8.47 -16.45 -27.54
CA LYS A 436 -7.93 -16.90 -26.24
C LYS A 436 -6.96 -18.09 -26.38
N SER A 437 -7.32 -19.04 -27.24
CA SER A 437 -6.49 -20.21 -27.54
C SER A 437 -5.17 -19.80 -28.22
N TRP A 438 -5.20 -18.89 -29.20
CA TRP A 438 -4.00 -18.31 -29.82
C TRP A 438 -3.18 -17.46 -28.84
N ALA A 439 -3.84 -16.64 -28.02
CA ALA A 439 -3.23 -15.80 -26.99
C ALA A 439 -2.40 -16.63 -25.97
N GLY A 440 -2.88 -17.82 -25.60
CA GLY A 440 -2.14 -18.78 -24.77
C GLY A 440 -1.04 -19.58 -25.48
N SER A 441 -0.79 -19.34 -26.78
CA SER A 441 0.18 -20.10 -27.58
C SER A 441 1.55 -19.40 -27.68
N GLY A 442 2.59 -20.16 -28.01
CA GLY A 442 3.93 -19.62 -28.27
C GLY A 442 4.01 -18.67 -29.48
N HIS A 443 2.99 -18.64 -30.34
CA HIS A 443 2.89 -17.68 -31.45
C HIS A 443 2.45 -16.28 -30.98
N ALA A 444 1.89 -16.16 -29.78
CA ALA A 444 1.48 -14.90 -29.14
C ALA A 444 2.49 -14.39 -28.10
N ASP A 445 3.34 -15.27 -27.56
CA ASP A 445 4.17 -14.99 -26.39
C ASP A 445 5.41 -14.11 -26.68
N VAL A 446 5.21 -12.78 -26.71
CA VAL A 446 6.30 -11.78 -26.73
C VAL A 446 7.20 -11.80 -25.48
N PHE A 447 6.82 -12.49 -24.41
CA PHE A 447 7.55 -12.55 -23.15
C PHE A 447 8.45 -13.78 -23.02
N SER A 448 8.45 -14.68 -24.02
CA SER A 448 9.37 -15.81 -24.06
C SER A 448 10.84 -15.33 -24.01
N PRO A 449 11.79 -16.12 -23.48
CA PRO A 449 13.20 -15.73 -23.43
C PRO A 449 13.77 -15.31 -24.80
N GLY A 450 13.36 -15.98 -25.89
CA GLY A 450 13.79 -15.65 -27.25
C GLY A 450 13.26 -14.30 -27.74
N TRP A 451 11.97 -14.03 -27.55
CA TRP A 451 11.35 -12.76 -27.96
C TRP A 451 11.80 -11.55 -27.13
N ARG A 452 12.23 -11.78 -25.89
CA ARG A 452 12.88 -10.76 -25.04
C ARG A 452 14.31 -10.45 -25.50
N ALA A 453 15.10 -11.47 -25.85
CA ALA A 453 16.47 -11.29 -26.31
C ALA A 453 16.54 -10.69 -27.72
N GLU A 454 15.71 -11.18 -28.64
CA GLU A 454 15.81 -10.90 -30.08
C GLU A 454 14.68 -10.01 -30.60
N ASP A 455 14.98 -9.15 -31.56
CA ASP A 455 13.98 -8.37 -32.31
C ASP A 455 13.93 -8.85 -33.77
N PHE A 456 13.26 -10.00 -33.98
CA PHE A 456 13.35 -10.77 -35.22
C PHE A 456 12.96 -10.00 -36.50
N LYS A 457 12.17 -8.92 -36.40
CA LYS A 457 11.87 -8.03 -37.54
C LYS A 457 13.10 -7.33 -38.12
N THR A 458 14.18 -7.21 -37.33
CA THR A 458 15.45 -6.58 -37.71
C THR A 458 16.49 -7.59 -38.22
N GLN A 459 16.14 -8.88 -38.26
CA GLN A 459 17.04 -9.97 -38.61
C GLN A 459 16.63 -10.63 -39.92
N ASN A 460 17.54 -10.63 -40.91
CA ASN A 460 17.37 -11.43 -42.12
C ASN A 460 17.18 -12.90 -41.76
N ASP A 461 16.45 -13.64 -42.61
CA ASP A 461 16.08 -15.04 -42.46
C ASP A 461 15.13 -15.37 -41.32
N CYS A 462 15.27 -14.75 -40.14
CA CYS A 462 14.41 -14.96 -38.98
C CYS A 462 12.98 -14.46 -39.19
N VAL A 463 12.81 -13.35 -39.92
CA VAL A 463 11.49 -12.77 -40.26
C VAL A 463 10.52 -13.78 -40.87
N ARG A 464 11.03 -14.79 -41.58
CA ARG A 464 10.23 -15.76 -42.33
C ARG A 464 9.33 -16.62 -41.43
N CYS A 465 9.69 -16.78 -40.16
CA CYS A 465 8.96 -17.56 -39.16
C CYS A 465 8.56 -16.75 -37.92
N HIS A 466 9.36 -15.75 -37.55
CA HIS A 466 9.15 -14.96 -36.35
C HIS A 466 8.51 -13.58 -36.60
N THR A 467 7.87 -13.34 -37.75
CA THR A 467 7.03 -12.15 -37.94
C THR A 467 5.88 -12.45 -38.89
N ARG A 468 4.68 -11.91 -38.63
CA ARG A 468 3.54 -12.02 -39.57
C ARG A 468 3.86 -11.40 -40.94
N THR A 469 4.51 -10.23 -40.98
CA THR A 469 4.92 -9.56 -42.23
C THR A 469 5.88 -10.44 -43.03
N GLY A 470 6.91 -10.98 -42.40
CA GLY A 470 7.92 -11.82 -43.06
C GLY A 470 7.38 -13.18 -43.47
N PHE A 471 6.54 -13.82 -42.65
CA PHE A 471 5.88 -15.08 -43.01
C PHE A 471 4.94 -14.88 -44.21
N VAL A 472 4.13 -13.82 -44.23
CA VAL A 472 3.24 -13.52 -45.37
C VAL A 472 4.06 -13.27 -46.65
N ALA A 473 5.16 -12.53 -46.58
CA ALA A 473 6.07 -12.35 -47.72
C ALA A 473 6.65 -13.71 -48.20
N TYR A 474 7.21 -14.49 -47.28
CA TYR A 474 7.77 -15.81 -47.55
C TYR A 474 6.75 -16.78 -48.17
N SER A 475 5.51 -16.80 -47.68
CA SER A 475 4.41 -17.62 -48.22
C SER A 475 4.08 -17.36 -49.70
N SER A 476 4.52 -16.22 -50.23
CA SER A 476 4.38 -15.82 -51.64
C SER A 476 5.68 -15.91 -52.45
N PHE A 477 6.67 -16.68 -51.95
CA PHE A 477 8.03 -16.80 -52.51
C PHE A 477 8.82 -15.48 -52.58
N LYS A 478 8.57 -14.54 -51.65
CA LYS A 478 9.25 -13.24 -51.57
C LYS A 478 10.25 -13.15 -50.41
N VAL A 479 11.08 -12.11 -50.48
CA VAL A 479 12.35 -11.93 -49.76
C VAL A 479 12.24 -12.13 -48.24
N VAL A 480 13.23 -12.83 -47.69
CA VAL A 480 13.46 -13.12 -46.27
C VAL A 480 14.23 -12.01 -45.53
N SER A 481 14.15 -10.77 -46.00
CA SER A 481 14.92 -9.63 -45.46
C SER A 481 14.25 -9.02 -44.23
N ALA A 482 15.07 -8.54 -43.29
CA ALA A 482 14.65 -7.64 -42.22
C ALA A 482 13.82 -6.48 -42.79
N TRP A 483 12.70 -6.16 -42.12
CA TRP A 483 11.76 -5.12 -42.55
C TRP A 483 11.54 -4.04 -41.48
N GLY A 484 11.96 -4.29 -40.23
CA GLY A 484 11.91 -3.34 -39.14
C GLY A 484 13.25 -2.67 -38.87
N VAL A 485 13.22 -1.54 -38.20
CA VAL A 485 14.41 -0.74 -37.84
C VAL A 485 14.69 -0.83 -36.34
N ALA A 486 15.96 -0.86 -35.94
CA ALA A 486 16.37 -1.11 -34.55
C ALA A 486 15.98 -0.01 -33.54
N SER A 487 15.60 1.19 -34.00
CA SER A 487 15.06 2.27 -33.17
C SER A 487 13.62 2.01 -32.71
N GLU A 488 12.86 1.28 -33.52
CA GLU A 488 11.46 0.95 -33.30
C GLU A 488 11.40 -0.27 -32.37
N LYS A 489 10.72 -0.20 -31.21
CA LYS A 489 10.83 -1.23 -30.15
C LYS A 489 9.64 -2.19 -30.05
N THR A 490 8.62 -2.05 -30.90
CA THR A 490 7.46 -2.95 -30.96
C THR A 490 7.86 -4.34 -31.47
N LYS A 491 7.28 -5.43 -30.93
CA LYS A 491 7.62 -6.82 -31.32
C LYS A 491 6.50 -7.46 -32.14
N GLU A 492 6.69 -7.64 -33.46
CA GLU A 492 5.66 -8.31 -34.26
C GLU A 492 5.66 -9.84 -34.05
N VAL A 493 4.51 -10.37 -33.66
CA VAL A 493 4.23 -11.80 -33.52
C VAL A 493 3.62 -12.43 -34.78
N LEU A 494 3.48 -13.76 -34.78
CA LEU A 494 2.74 -14.50 -35.82
C LEU A 494 1.24 -14.53 -35.46
N ASN A 495 0.51 -13.49 -35.88
CA ASN A 495 -0.91 -13.34 -35.64
C ASN A 495 -1.79 -14.17 -36.61
N CYS A 496 -3.12 -14.07 -36.43
CA CYS A 496 -4.15 -14.71 -37.25
C CYS A 496 -3.86 -14.66 -38.77
N ASN A 497 -3.54 -13.48 -39.31
CA ASN A 497 -3.27 -13.25 -40.75
C ASN A 497 -1.87 -13.70 -41.22
N GLY A 498 -1.05 -14.25 -40.32
CA GLY A 498 0.10 -15.09 -40.67
C GLY A 498 -0.36 -16.42 -41.27
N CYS A 499 -1.25 -17.14 -40.58
CA CYS A 499 -1.78 -18.43 -41.01
C CYS A 499 -2.98 -18.34 -41.96
N HIS A 500 -3.74 -17.23 -41.88
CA HIS A 500 -4.94 -16.99 -42.69
C HIS A 500 -4.74 -15.85 -43.68
N ASN A 501 -5.47 -15.91 -44.80
CA ASN A 501 -5.69 -14.77 -45.67
C ASN A 501 -6.70 -13.79 -45.04
N GLN A 502 -6.83 -12.59 -45.64
CA GLN A 502 -7.81 -11.60 -45.13
C GLN A 502 -9.26 -12.09 -45.19
N ASP A 503 -9.63 -13.04 -46.05
CA ASP A 503 -10.96 -13.67 -46.06
C ASP A 503 -11.12 -14.77 -44.97
N PHE A 504 -10.09 -14.99 -44.15
CA PHE A 504 -9.92 -16.08 -43.18
C PHE A 504 -9.75 -17.48 -43.79
N SER A 505 -9.61 -17.61 -45.11
CA SER A 505 -9.15 -18.88 -45.71
C SER A 505 -7.74 -19.22 -45.21
N VAL A 506 -7.47 -20.50 -44.93
CA VAL A 506 -6.15 -20.96 -44.50
C VAL A 506 -5.16 -20.80 -45.64
N ARG A 507 -3.98 -20.21 -45.38
CA ARG A 507 -2.92 -20.09 -46.39
C ARG A 507 -2.45 -21.48 -46.80
N VAL A 508 -2.42 -21.73 -48.10
CA VAL A 508 -1.88 -22.96 -48.67
C VAL A 508 -0.39 -22.75 -48.91
N MET A 509 0.44 -23.53 -48.22
CA MET A 509 1.86 -23.65 -48.53
C MET A 509 2.07 -24.82 -49.49
N ALA A 510 2.77 -24.57 -50.59
CA ALA A 510 3.25 -25.66 -51.44
C ALA A 510 4.14 -26.62 -50.61
N PRO A 511 4.12 -27.94 -50.86
CA PRO A 511 5.10 -28.83 -50.26
C PRO A 511 6.50 -28.33 -50.60
N TYR A 512 7.38 -28.32 -49.60
CA TYR A 512 8.66 -27.66 -49.68
C TYR A 512 9.53 -28.28 -50.79
N SER A 513 9.69 -27.54 -51.88
CA SER A 513 10.62 -27.86 -52.95
C SER A 513 11.97 -27.20 -52.68
N SER A 514 13.03 -27.77 -53.24
CA SER A 514 14.45 -27.52 -52.91
C SER A 514 14.98 -26.09 -53.15
N ALA A 515 14.12 -25.11 -53.44
CA ALA A 515 14.47 -23.76 -53.85
C ALA A 515 14.88 -22.80 -52.71
N SER A 516 14.69 -23.16 -51.44
CA SER A 516 14.95 -22.27 -50.29
C SER A 516 15.69 -22.94 -49.13
N ALA A 517 16.58 -23.88 -49.43
CA ALA A 517 17.43 -24.57 -48.46
C ALA A 517 18.10 -23.57 -47.51
N PHE A 518 17.99 -23.79 -46.21
CA PHE A 518 18.72 -23.00 -45.23
C PHE A 518 20.22 -23.23 -45.42
N SER A 519 20.94 -22.13 -45.63
CA SER A 519 22.35 -22.14 -45.96
C SER A 519 23.18 -21.83 -44.71
N PHE A 520 24.06 -22.74 -44.31
CA PHE A 520 24.87 -22.62 -43.10
C PHE A 520 26.27 -22.17 -43.42
N LYS A 521 26.70 -21.08 -42.79
CA LYS A 521 28.11 -20.72 -42.73
C LYS A 521 28.83 -21.72 -41.83
N VAL A 522 29.67 -22.52 -42.45
CA VAL A 522 30.55 -23.50 -41.81
C VAL A 522 31.81 -22.79 -41.28
N ASP A 523 32.26 -21.77 -42.01
CA ASP A 523 33.29 -20.84 -41.60
C ASP A 523 33.00 -19.43 -42.21
N ALA A 524 33.97 -18.51 -42.17
CA ALA A 524 33.81 -17.16 -42.67
C ALA A 524 33.62 -17.07 -44.21
N ALA A 525 34.13 -18.04 -44.96
CA ALA A 525 34.11 -18.10 -46.43
C ALA A 525 33.16 -19.19 -46.96
N THR A 526 32.99 -20.31 -46.25
CA THR A 526 32.28 -21.49 -46.74
C THR A 526 30.83 -21.53 -46.25
N THR A 527 29.90 -21.64 -47.20
CA THR A 527 28.47 -21.84 -46.93
C THR A 527 28.00 -23.16 -47.54
N VAL A 528 27.37 -24.02 -46.74
CA VAL A 528 26.84 -25.32 -47.15
C VAL A 528 25.32 -25.28 -47.08
N SER A 529 24.64 -25.79 -48.10
CA SER A 529 23.19 -25.87 -48.16
C SER A 529 22.79 -27.30 -48.47
N VAL A 530 22.00 -27.92 -47.61
CA VAL A 530 21.45 -29.27 -47.85
C VAL A 530 20.00 -29.11 -48.28
N PRO A 531 19.61 -29.57 -49.48
CA PRO A 531 18.23 -29.49 -49.93
C PRO A 531 17.39 -30.57 -49.23
N TYR A 532 16.59 -30.17 -48.24
CA TYR A 532 15.56 -31.04 -47.68
C TYR A 532 14.33 -31.06 -48.59
N LYS A 533 13.72 -32.22 -48.72
CA LYS A 533 12.38 -32.38 -49.27
C LYS A 533 11.53 -33.02 -48.18
N TYR A 534 10.52 -32.30 -47.72
CA TYR A 534 9.50 -32.83 -46.83
C TYR A 534 8.41 -33.49 -47.65
N LEU A 535 7.71 -34.46 -47.07
CA LEU A 535 6.51 -35.02 -47.70
C LEU A 535 5.40 -33.96 -47.76
N ASP A 536 4.48 -34.11 -48.72
CA ASP A 536 3.32 -33.22 -48.79
C ASP A 536 2.30 -33.65 -47.74
N TYR A 537 2.17 -32.84 -46.70
CA TYR A 537 1.22 -33.03 -45.62
C TYR A 537 0.02 -32.08 -45.70
N GLY A 538 -0.30 -31.59 -46.91
CA GLY A 538 -1.47 -30.76 -47.17
C GLY A 538 -1.46 -29.49 -46.31
N ARG A 539 -2.51 -29.28 -45.49
CA ARG A 539 -2.59 -28.10 -44.62
C ARG A 539 -1.47 -28.03 -43.57
N SER A 540 -0.86 -29.15 -43.19
CA SER A 540 0.27 -29.15 -42.25
C SER A 540 1.56 -28.56 -42.84
N ASN A 541 1.67 -28.37 -44.17
CA ASN A 541 2.76 -27.62 -44.83
C ASN A 541 2.92 -26.19 -44.26
N LEU A 542 1.82 -25.61 -43.77
CA LEU A 542 1.82 -24.32 -43.08
C LEU A 542 2.65 -24.34 -41.79
N CYS A 543 2.60 -25.43 -41.02
CA CYS A 543 3.36 -25.63 -39.80
C CYS A 543 4.83 -25.99 -40.11
N ILE A 544 5.02 -26.92 -41.05
CA ILE A 544 6.33 -27.51 -41.39
C ILE A 544 7.29 -26.44 -41.93
N THR A 545 6.77 -25.42 -42.62
CA THR A 545 7.54 -24.26 -43.09
C THR A 545 8.48 -23.66 -42.03
N CYS A 546 8.10 -23.73 -40.76
CA CYS A 546 8.93 -23.29 -39.63
C CYS A 546 9.34 -24.44 -38.69
N HIS A 547 8.52 -25.49 -38.58
CA HIS A 547 8.74 -26.62 -37.66
C HIS A 547 9.43 -27.85 -38.30
N ALA A 548 9.91 -27.70 -39.53
CA ALA A 548 10.87 -28.57 -40.20
C ALA A 548 12.25 -28.60 -39.52
N GLY A 549 12.59 -27.52 -38.81
CA GLY A 549 13.97 -27.20 -38.47
C GLY A 549 14.71 -26.53 -39.62
N THR A 550 15.91 -26.02 -39.32
CA THR A 550 16.70 -25.27 -40.29
C THR A 550 17.92 -26.03 -40.80
N THR A 551 18.44 -27.03 -40.08
CA THR A 551 19.62 -27.81 -40.50
C THR A 551 19.34 -29.31 -40.34
N SER A 552 20.25 -30.18 -40.77
CA SER A 552 20.27 -31.61 -40.43
C SER A 552 21.69 -32.07 -40.14
N GLY A 553 21.83 -33.25 -39.54
CA GLY A 553 23.14 -33.86 -39.32
C GLY A 553 23.90 -34.18 -40.60
N GLU A 554 23.25 -34.26 -41.76
CA GLU A 554 23.93 -34.41 -43.07
C GLU A 554 24.94 -33.28 -43.31
N ILE A 555 24.67 -32.08 -42.81
CA ILE A 555 25.59 -30.95 -42.97
C ILE A 555 26.89 -31.15 -42.19
N ILE A 556 26.86 -31.93 -41.09
CA ILE A 556 28.04 -32.28 -40.31
C ILE A 556 28.96 -33.15 -41.17
N LYS A 557 28.40 -34.19 -41.82
CA LYS A 557 29.17 -35.10 -42.72
C LYS A 557 29.83 -34.34 -43.85
N LEU A 558 29.04 -33.52 -44.57
CA LEU A 558 29.53 -32.73 -45.69
C LEU A 558 30.64 -31.78 -45.22
N ALA A 559 30.39 -31.03 -44.15
CA ALA A 559 31.29 -29.98 -43.72
C ALA A 559 32.61 -30.49 -43.10
N PHE A 560 32.61 -31.61 -42.36
CA PHE A 560 33.87 -32.19 -41.85
C PHE A 560 34.77 -32.80 -42.96
N GLY A 561 34.26 -32.94 -44.19
CA GLY A 561 35.07 -33.31 -45.36
C GLY A 561 36.06 -32.22 -45.82
N PHE A 562 35.88 -30.96 -45.40
CA PHE A 562 36.74 -29.82 -45.80
C PHE A 562 36.94 -28.74 -44.72
N ALA A 563 36.10 -28.69 -43.69
CA ALA A 563 36.19 -27.75 -42.58
C ALA A 563 36.58 -28.45 -41.26
N ASN A 564 37.44 -27.81 -40.48
CA ASN A 564 38.07 -28.43 -39.30
C ASN A 564 37.29 -28.28 -37.99
N PHE A 565 36.13 -27.58 -37.97
CA PHE A 565 35.32 -27.21 -36.80
C PHE A 565 36.04 -27.29 -35.44
N THR A 566 36.57 -26.15 -34.97
CA THR A 566 36.99 -26.05 -33.57
C THR A 566 35.80 -26.36 -32.66
N ALA A 567 36.01 -26.89 -31.46
CA ALA A 567 34.87 -27.36 -30.66
C ALA A 567 33.90 -26.26 -30.17
N ALA A 568 34.34 -25.00 -30.17
CA ALA A 568 33.44 -23.85 -30.03
C ALA A 568 32.46 -23.70 -31.22
N GLY A 569 32.91 -24.02 -32.44
CA GLY A 569 32.13 -24.04 -33.66
C GLY A 569 31.30 -25.33 -33.79
N ARG A 570 30.20 -25.41 -33.04
CA ARG A 570 29.25 -26.52 -33.12
C ARG A 570 28.05 -26.21 -34.01
N LEU A 571 27.65 -27.21 -34.79
CA LEU A 571 26.38 -27.20 -35.51
C LEU A 571 25.27 -27.63 -34.56
N GLN A 572 24.12 -26.97 -34.61
CA GLN A 572 22.96 -27.28 -33.78
C GLN A 572 21.67 -26.96 -34.53
N ASN A 573 20.62 -27.73 -34.25
CA ASN A 573 19.29 -27.44 -34.78
C ASN A 573 18.69 -26.16 -34.19
N HIS A 574 17.84 -25.50 -34.97
CA HIS A 574 16.88 -24.53 -34.46
C HIS A 574 15.84 -25.25 -33.57
N PHE A 575 15.03 -24.50 -32.82
CA PHE A 575 14.04 -25.04 -31.89
C PHE A 575 12.75 -25.49 -32.60
N MET A 576 12.00 -26.43 -31.98
CA MET A 576 10.71 -26.99 -32.47
C MET A 576 10.76 -27.62 -33.86
N VAL A 577 11.47 -28.75 -33.98
CA VAL A 577 11.78 -29.41 -35.28
C VAL A 577 11.04 -30.73 -35.52
N GLY A 578 9.86 -30.89 -34.90
CA GLY A 578 9.11 -32.14 -34.90
C GLY A 578 8.78 -32.68 -36.30
N ALA A 579 8.63 -31.83 -37.32
CA ALA A 579 8.40 -32.30 -38.69
C ALA A 579 9.63 -32.95 -39.31
N GLY A 580 10.85 -32.47 -39.02
CA GLY A 580 12.08 -33.11 -39.49
C GLY A 580 12.36 -34.46 -38.81
N VAL A 581 11.92 -34.62 -37.56
CA VAL A 581 11.96 -35.90 -36.83
C VAL A 581 10.89 -36.87 -37.35
N MET A 582 9.72 -36.35 -37.74
CA MET A 582 8.63 -37.14 -38.34
C MET A 582 8.96 -37.63 -39.77
N ASP A 583 9.79 -36.90 -40.52
CA ASP A 583 10.25 -37.23 -41.87
C ASP A 583 11.61 -37.98 -41.92
N ASN A 584 12.23 -38.23 -40.77
CA ASN A 584 13.54 -38.89 -40.63
C ASN A 584 14.64 -38.22 -41.48
N ASN A 585 14.65 -36.89 -41.53
CA ASN A 585 15.56 -36.14 -42.40
C ASN A 585 16.46 -35.12 -41.67
N ILE A 586 16.26 -34.95 -40.36
CA ILE A 586 16.94 -33.93 -39.54
C ILE A 586 18.07 -34.45 -38.65
N GLY A 587 18.12 -35.75 -38.36
CA GLY A 587 19.13 -36.35 -37.49
C GLY A 587 20.53 -36.38 -38.10
N TYR A 588 21.52 -36.68 -37.26
CA TYR A 588 22.79 -37.23 -37.72
C TYR A 588 22.65 -38.75 -37.81
N GLU A 589 22.47 -39.23 -39.04
CA GLU A 589 22.44 -40.65 -39.37
C GLU A 589 23.88 -41.13 -39.54
N PHE A 590 24.35 -42.05 -38.70
CA PHE A 590 25.74 -42.52 -38.75
C PHE A 590 26.00 -43.33 -40.03
N ASP A 591 27.14 -43.08 -40.67
CA ASP A 591 27.64 -43.92 -41.76
C ASP A 591 28.36 -45.13 -41.17
N GLY A 592 27.88 -46.33 -41.47
CA GLY A 592 28.47 -47.55 -40.95
C GLY A 592 27.73 -48.81 -41.40
N THR A 593 28.39 -49.95 -41.16
CA THR A 593 27.79 -51.26 -41.36
C THR A 593 28.17 -52.23 -40.23
N PRO A 594 27.37 -52.37 -39.14
CA PRO A 594 27.55 -53.40 -38.13
C PRO A 594 27.67 -54.78 -38.80
N GLY A 595 28.81 -55.44 -38.66
CA GLY A 595 29.09 -56.73 -39.29
C GLY A 595 28.83 -56.81 -40.82
N GLY A 596 28.92 -55.67 -41.54
CA GLY A 596 28.65 -55.61 -42.98
C GLY A 596 27.18 -55.38 -43.39
N ARG A 597 26.28 -55.05 -42.44
CA ARG A 597 24.86 -54.73 -42.71
C ARG A 597 24.60 -53.23 -42.66
N VAL A 598 23.87 -52.65 -43.62
CA VAL A 598 23.56 -51.20 -43.66
C VAL A 598 22.79 -50.76 -42.42
N ILE A 599 23.21 -49.67 -41.78
CA ILE A 599 22.43 -49.01 -40.72
C ILE A 599 21.15 -48.43 -41.33
N ASP A 600 20.02 -49.08 -41.06
CA ASP A 600 18.70 -48.59 -41.49
C ASP A 600 18.12 -47.61 -40.46
N PHE A 601 17.97 -46.34 -40.86
CA PHE A 601 17.18 -45.35 -40.11
C PHE A 601 15.68 -45.35 -40.48
N ASN A 602 15.25 -46.20 -41.42
CA ASN A 602 13.89 -46.38 -41.97
C ASN A 602 13.29 -45.07 -42.49
N ARG A 603 13.70 -44.70 -43.70
CA ARG A 603 13.22 -43.50 -44.38
C ARG A 603 11.79 -43.62 -44.96
N GLN A 604 11.02 -44.68 -44.64
CA GLN A 604 9.74 -44.96 -45.32
C GLN A 604 8.54 -45.35 -44.43
N ASN A 605 8.70 -45.66 -43.14
CA ASN A 605 7.55 -46.05 -42.31
C ASN A 605 7.48 -45.32 -40.97
N THR A 606 6.93 -44.10 -41.00
CA THR A 606 6.49 -43.39 -39.80
C THR A 606 4.97 -43.35 -39.82
N TRP A 607 4.32 -44.21 -39.04
CA TRP A 607 2.85 -44.36 -39.07
C TRP A 607 2.12 -43.04 -38.73
N HIS A 608 2.79 -42.12 -38.05
CA HIS A 608 2.26 -40.79 -37.74
C HIS A 608 2.34 -39.78 -38.89
N SER A 609 3.24 -39.94 -39.88
CA SER A 609 3.25 -39.08 -41.08
C SER A 609 1.95 -39.16 -41.89
N GLY A 610 1.34 -40.35 -41.93
CA GLY A 610 0.08 -40.60 -42.64
C GLY A 610 -1.18 -40.11 -41.92
N ILE A 611 -1.07 -39.58 -40.69
CA ILE A 611 -2.23 -39.06 -39.94
C ILE A 611 -2.74 -37.78 -40.62
N GLY A 612 -4.05 -37.66 -40.79
CA GLY A 612 -4.66 -36.52 -41.46
C GLY A 612 -4.43 -36.46 -42.97
N LEU A 613 -3.91 -37.53 -43.58
CA LEU A 613 -3.97 -37.73 -45.02
C LEU A 613 -5.13 -38.67 -45.38
N PRO A 614 -5.63 -38.64 -46.64
CA PRO A 614 -6.68 -39.55 -47.08
C PRO A 614 -6.31 -41.03 -46.82
N ASN A 615 -6.94 -41.63 -45.82
CA ASN A 615 -6.71 -43.01 -45.38
C ASN A 615 -8.02 -43.61 -44.89
N GLU A 616 -8.63 -44.43 -45.73
CA GLU A 616 -9.94 -45.05 -45.50
C GLU A 616 -9.96 -46.02 -44.30
N LYS A 617 -8.80 -46.59 -43.92
CA LYS A 617 -8.70 -47.60 -42.85
C LYS A 617 -8.87 -47.02 -41.45
N TYR A 618 -8.48 -45.76 -41.24
CA TYR A 618 -8.45 -45.14 -39.91
C TYR A 618 -9.17 -43.78 -39.83
N ASP A 619 -9.59 -43.19 -40.96
CA ASP A 619 -10.32 -41.92 -41.01
C ASP A 619 -9.69 -40.82 -40.13
N THR A 620 -8.41 -40.50 -40.35
CA THR A 620 -7.72 -39.48 -39.51
C THR A 620 -7.85 -38.05 -40.02
N GLY A 621 -8.71 -37.82 -41.03
CA GLY A 621 -8.97 -36.52 -41.66
C GLY A 621 -8.08 -36.21 -42.86
N THR A 622 -8.09 -34.95 -43.30
CA THR A 622 -7.45 -34.49 -44.56
C THR A 622 -6.58 -33.22 -44.40
N SER A 623 -6.19 -32.87 -43.17
CA SER A 623 -5.42 -31.64 -42.86
C SER A 623 -3.94 -31.89 -42.52
N GLY A 624 -3.45 -33.12 -42.66
CA GLY A 624 -2.11 -33.57 -42.28
C GLY A 624 -1.92 -33.74 -40.77
N PRO A 625 -0.78 -34.33 -40.35
CA PRO A 625 -0.60 -34.87 -39.01
C PRO A 625 -0.44 -33.78 -37.95
N CYS A 626 0.23 -32.66 -38.29
CA CYS A 626 0.41 -31.54 -37.38
C CYS A 626 -0.94 -30.92 -36.99
N VAL A 627 -1.79 -30.61 -37.98
CA VAL A 627 -3.12 -30.04 -37.74
C VAL A 627 -4.03 -31.05 -37.04
N THR A 628 -4.09 -32.30 -37.50
CA THR A 628 -4.94 -33.33 -36.90
C THR A 628 -4.61 -33.56 -35.43
N CYS A 629 -3.33 -33.57 -35.02
CA CYS A 629 -2.96 -33.75 -33.62
C CYS A 629 -3.08 -32.45 -32.80
N HIS A 630 -2.43 -31.36 -33.24
CA HIS A 630 -2.30 -30.14 -32.44
C HIS A 630 -3.55 -29.23 -32.46
N MET A 631 -4.44 -29.40 -33.43
CA MET A 631 -5.67 -28.59 -33.58
C MET A 631 -6.96 -29.42 -33.40
N SER A 632 -6.87 -30.57 -32.72
CA SER A 632 -7.97 -31.53 -32.52
C SER A 632 -9.11 -31.03 -31.61
N ALA A 633 -8.81 -30.21 -30.60
CA ALA A 633 -9.77 -29.78 -29.60
C ALA A 633 -10.59 -28.56 -30.07
N ALA A 634 -11.84 -28.75 -30.49
CA ALA A 634 -12.66 -27.73 -31.18
C ALA A 634 -12.74 -26.33 -30.52
N SER A 635 -12.74 -26.24 -29.19
CA SER A 635 -12.73 -24.96 -28.46
C SER A 635 -11.34 -24.40 -28.13
N ASN A 636 -10.28 -25.14 -28.43
CA ASN A 636 -8.89 -24.82 -28.07
C ASN A 636 -7.87 -25.11 -29.22
N GLN A 637 -8.34 -25.11 -30.47
CA GLN A 637 -7.55 -25.52 -31.64
C GLN A 637 -6.29 -24.68 -31.89
N HIS A 638 -6.30 -23.41 -31.48
CA HIS A 638 -5.24 -22.44 -31.79
C HIS A 638 -4.21 -22.29 -30.66
N SER A 639 -4.29 -23.12 -29.62
CA SER A 639 -3.24 -23.28 -28.62
C SER A 639 -2.10 -24.16 -29.11
N PHE A 640 -2.38 -25.00 -30.12
CA PHE A 640 -1.49 -26.04 -30.66
C PHE A 640 -1.06 -27.08 -29.60
N VAL A 641 -1.81 -27.22 -28.51
CA VAL A 641 -1.49 -28.12 -27.39
C VAL A 641 -2.14 -29.49 -27.59
N THR A 642 -1.31 -30.53 -27.70
CA THR A 642 -1.73 -31.95 -27.74
C THR A 642 -1.98 -32.57 -26.35
N VAL A 643 -1.33 -32.04 -25.31
CA VAL A 643 -1.41 -32.55 -23.93
C VAL A 643 -1.44 -31.41 -22.91
N PHE A 644 -2.42 -31.43 -22.02
CA PHE A 644 -2.46 -30.51 -20.88
C PHE A 644 -1.55 -31.01 -19.76
N LYS A 645 -0.91 -30.07 -19.07
CA LYS A 645 0.02 -30.35 -17.96
C LYS A 645 -0.39 -29.57 -16.73
N ASN A 646 -0.13 -30.13 -15.55
CA ASN A 646 -0.24 -29.40 -14.29
C ASN A 646 0.99 -28.48 -14.07
N LEU A 647 0.99 -27.75 -12.95
CA LEU A 647 2.10 -26.86 -12.56
C LEU A 647 3.44 -27.57 -12.36
N THR A 648 3.46 -28.89 -12.11
CA THR A 648 4.68 -29.69 -12.01
C THR A 648 5.15 -30.27 -13.36
N GLY A 649 4.48 -29.93 -14.46
CA GLY A 649 4.83 -30.40 -15.82
C GLY A 649 4.39 -31.83 -16.16
N SER A 650 3.62 -32.47 -15.26
CA SER A 650 3.03 -33.81 -15.45
C SER A 650 1.83 -33.73 -16.37
N ILE A 651 1.67 -34.68 -17.30
CA ILE A 651 0.54 -34.69 -18.25
C ILE A 651 -0.72 -35.13 -17.51
N THR A 652 -1.77 -34.33 -17.57
CA THR A 652 -3.06 -34.60 -16.91
C THR A 652 -4.16 -35.00 -17.89
N GLN A 653 -4.07 -34.58 -19.15
CA GLN A 653 -5.08 -34.86 -20.19
C GLN A 653 -4.43 -34.85 -21.57
N VAL A 654 -4.95 -35.69 -22.47
CA VAL A 654 -4.56 -35.75 -23.89
C VAL A 654 -5.66 -35.08 -24.72
N ALA A 655 -5.37 -33.92 -25.31
CA ALA A 655 -6.34 -33.17 -26.13
C ALA A 655 -6.70 -33.92 -27.43
N ALA A 656 -5.73 -34.67 -27.97
CA ALA A 656 -5.88 -35.47 -29.18
C ALA A 656 -6.37 -36.92 -28.93
N ALA A 657 -6.91 -37.24 -27.74
CA ALA A 657 -7.27 -38.61 -27.36
C ALA A 657 -8.16 -39.35 -28.38
N GLY A 658 -9.11 -38.63 -29.01
CA GLY A 658 -9.98 -39.18 -30.05
C GLY A 658 -9.28 -39.51 -31.38
N ILE A 659 -8.10 -38.93 -31.64
CA ILE A 659 -7.23 -39.33 -32.75
C ILE A 659 -6.40 -40.54 -32.34
N CYS A 660 -5.79 -40.51 -31.15
CA CYS A 660 -4.98 -41.61 -30.64
C CYS A 660 -5.78 -42.92 -30.59
N ALA A 661 -7.05 -42.87 -30.16
CA ALA A 661 -7.93 -44.03 -30.07
C ALA A 661 -8.25 -44.70 -31.42
N LYS A 662 -8.08 -44.01 -32.56
CA LYS A 662 -8.29 -44.59 -33.90
C LYS A 662 -7.22 -45.63 -34.28
N CYS A 663 -6.02 -45.54 -33.70
CA CYS A 663 -4.91 -46.46 -33.94
C CYS A 663 -4.43 -47.20 -32.68
N HIS A 664 -4.70 -46.65 -31.48
CA HIS A 664 -4.35 -47.23 -30.17
C HIS A 664 -5.60 -47.52 -29.29
N PRO A 665 -6.57 -48.32 -29.76
CA PRO A 665 -7.69 -48.76 -28.93
C PRO A 665 -7.26 -49.86 -27.95
N SER A 666 -7.87 -49.89 -26.77
CA SER A 666 -7.68 -50.94 -25.76
C SER A 666 -8.12 -52.34 -26.22
N SER A 667 -8.85 -52.44 -27.34
CA SER A 667 -9.41 -53.68 -27.87
C SER A 667 -8.52 -54.43 -28.87
N LEU A 668 -7.40 -53.86 -29.34
CA LEU A 668 -6.54 -54.49 -30.36
C LEU A 668 -5.53 -55.52 -29.79
N GLY A 669 -5.75 -56.05 -28.58
CA GLY A 669 -5.04 -57.24 -28.09
C GLY A 669 -3.51 -57.13 -27.96
N GLY A 670 -2.97 -55.92 -27.87
CA GLY A 670 -1.52 -55.69 -27.80
C GLY A 670 -1.06 -54.22 -27.75
N GLY A 671 -1.92 -53.27 -28.14
CA GLY A 671 -1.62 -51.82 -28.04
C GLY A 671 -2.02 -51.23 -26.69
N GLU A 672 -1.11 -50.51 -26.02
CA GLU A 672 -1.45 -49.67 -24.87
C GLU A 672 -2.36 -48.51 -25.31
N ALA A 673 -3.48 -48.31 -24.60
CA ALA A 673 -4.33 -47.15 -24.84
C ALA A 673 -3.59 -45.88 -24.41
N MET A 674 -3.47 -44.90 -25.32
CA MET A 674 -2.66 -43.68 -25.15
C MET A 674 -3.27 -42.66 -24.17
N THR A 675 -3.37 -43.06 -22.90
CA THR A 675 -3.82 -42.25 -21.77
C THR A 675 -2.76 -41.22 -21.36
N ALA A 676 -3.13 -40.27 -20.51
CA ALA A 676 -2.19 -39.32 -19.91
C ALA A 676 -1.04 -40.01 -19.16
N GLN A 677 -1.29 -41.18 -18.56
CA GLN A 677 -0.27 -42.00 -17.91
C GLN A 677 0.64 -42.70 -18.92
N ALA A 678 0.08 -43.34 -19.96
CA ALA A 678 0.85 -44.00 -21.02
C ALA A 678 1.84 -43.03 -21.69
N ILE A 679 1.36 -41.85 -22.09
CA ILE A 679 2.21 -40.81 -22.71
C ILE A 679 3.25 -40.28 -21.72
N SER A 680 2.93 -40.20 -20.42
CA SER A 680 3.90 -39.86 -19.37
C SER A 680 4.98 -40.94 -19.20
N ASN A 681 4.63 -42.23 -19.29
CA ASN A 681 5.56 -43.35 -19.23
C ASN A 681 6.53 -43.33 -20.44
N HIS A 682 6.00 -43.15 -21.66
CA HIS A 682 6.84 -43.00 -22.87
C HIS A 682 7.78 -41.79 -22.76
N LYS A 683 7.28 -40.63 -22.29
CA LYS A 683 8.11 -39.45 -22.02
C LYS A 683 9.22 -39.73 -21.01
N ALA A 684 8.91 -40.48 -19.94
CA ALA A 684 9.89 -40.83 -18.90
C ALA A 684 10.99 -41.74 -19.45
N GLY A 685 10.63 -42.79 -20.20
CA GLY A 685 11.59 -43.67 -20.88
C GLY A 685 12.48 -42.93 -21.87
N TYR A 686 11.90 -42.05 -22.69
CA TYR A 686 12.66 -41.16 -23.58
C TYR A 686 13.62 -40.23 -22.85
N SER A 687 13.16 -39.63 -21.75
CA SER A 687 13.99 -38.75 -20.91
C SER A 687 15.15 -39.52 -20.26
N ALA A 688 14.91 -40.77 -19.86
CA ALA A 688 15.93 -41.66 -19.32
C ALA A 688 16.97 -42.07 -20.38
N ALA A 689 16.53 -42.41 -21.60
CA ALA A 689 17.41 -42.70 -22.72
C ALA A 689 18.29 -41.50 -23.11
N LEU A 690 17.72 -40.28 -23.11
CA LEU A 690 18.50 -39.05 -23.30
C LEU A 690 19.45 -38.77 -22.13
N ALA A 691 19.09 -39.12 -20.89
CA ALA A 691 20.00 -39.02 -19.75
C ALA A 691 21.17 -40.02 -19.86
N ALA A 692 20.95 -41.21 -20.43
CA ALA A 692 22.00 -42.17 -20.73
C ALA A 692 22.95 -41.66 -21.84
N LEU A 693 22.42 -41.19 -22.96
CA LEU A 693 23.24 -40.56 -24.02
C LEU A 693 24.04 -39.35 -23.50
N LYS A 694 23.44 -38.53 -22.64
CA LYS A 694 24.14 -37.44 -21.94
C LYS A 694 25.27 -37.95 -21.04
N GLY A 695 25.05 -39.07 -20.36
CA GLY A 695 26.06 -39.74 -19.53
C GLY A 695 27.25 -40.19 -20.35
N GLU A 696 27.01 -40.84 -21.51
CA GLU A 696 28.08 -41.29 -22.40
C GLU A 696 28.83 -40.10 -23.02
N LEU A 697 28.12 -39.07 -23.49
CA LEU A 697 28.73 -37.81 -23.95
C LEU A 697 29.66 -37.20 -22.89
N LYS A 698 29.23 -37.16 -21.61
CA LYS A 698 30.07 -36.69 -20.49
C LYS A 698 31.26 -37.61 -20.23
N ALA A 699 31.10 -38.94 -20.32
CA ALA A 699 32.19 -39.90 -20.18
C ALA A 699 33.29 -39.70 -21.25
N ARG A 700 32.93 -39.19 -22.44
CA ARG A 700 33.85 -38.83 -23.52
C ARG A 700 34.30 -37.36 -23.52
N GLY A 701 33.93 -36.57 -22.50
CA GLY A 701 34.33 -35.17 -22.35
C GLY A 701 33.48 -34.15 -23.13
N PHE A 702 32.37 -34.57 -23.74
CA PHE A 702 31.48 -33.74 -24.55
C PHE A 702 30.26 -33.23 -23.75
N ASP A 703 30.48 -32.58 -22.60
CA ASP A 703 29.38 -32.21 -21.68
C ASP A 703 28.37 -31.21 -22.30
N PRO A 704 27.10 -31.60 -22.53
CA PRO A 704 26.09 -30.70 -23.11
C PRO A 704 25.58 -29.59 -22.18
N ASP A 705 25.88 -29.66 -20.88
CA ASP A 705 25.58 -28.60 -19.91
C ASP A 705 26.70 -27.55 -19.87
N ALA A 706 27.93 -27.96 -20.19
CA ALA A 706 29.12 -27.11 -20.19
C ALA A 706 29.77 -27.04 -21.58
N PRO A 707 29.04 -26.69 -22.66
CA PRO A 707 29.55 -26.79 -24.04
C PRO A 707 30.76 -25.88 -24.35
N ALA A 708 31.13 -24.97 -23.44
CA ALA A 708 32.34 -24.15 -23.54
C ALA A 708 33.62 -24.88 -23.07
N THR A 709 33.51 -26.01 -22.35
CA THR A 709 34.68 -26.83 -21.96
C THR A 709 35.12 -27.80 -23.06
N ILE A 710 34.27 -28.02 -24.06
CA ILE A 710 34.58 -28.85 -25.22
C ILE A 710 35.56 -28.07 -26.10
N THR A 711 36.80 -28.56 -26.20
CA THR A 711 37.90 -27.89 -26.93
C THR A 711 38.35 -28.64 -28.21
N SER A 712 38.00 -29.93 -28.33
CA SER A 712 38.17 -30.72 -29.56
C SER A 712 37.08 -31.80 -29.65
N TRP A 713 36.71 -32.20 -30.87
CA TRP A 713 35.83 -33.38 -31.12
C TRP A 713 36.60 -34.70 -31.25
N GLY A 714 37.94 -34.66 -31.27
CA GLY A 714 38.81 -35.84 -31.20
C GLY A 714 38.88 -36.71 -32.47
N GLY A 715 40.00 -37.40 -32.67
CA GLY A 715 40.18 -38.42 -33.71
C GLY A 715 40.34 -37.90 -35.15
N ASN A 716 40.10 -38.80 -36.11
CA ASN A 716 40.13 -38.53 -37.55
C ASN A 716 38.82 -37.81 -38.00
N PRO A 717 38.69 -37.34 -39.26
CA PRO A 717 37.50 -36.61 -39.71
C PRO A 717 36.17 -37.37 -39.50
N LEU A 718 36.14 -38.69 -39.70
CA LEU A 718 34.97 -39.52 -39.44
C LEU A 718 34.63 -39.57 -37.94
N SER A 719 35.63 -39.79 -37.08
CA SER A 719 35.42 -39.78 -35.62
C SER A 719 34.90 -38.43 -35.12
N ARG A 720 35.44 -37.30 -35.63
CA ARG A 720 34.95 -35.95 -35.27
C ARG A 720 33.50 -35.75 -35.71
N SER A 721 33.17 -36.17 -36.92
CA SER A 721 31.82 -36.09 -37.48
C SER A 721 30.83 -36.87 -36.63
N ASN A 722 31.17 -38.11 -36.27
CA ASN A 722 30.33 -38.97 -35.45
C ASN A 722 30.21 -38.47 -34.00
N ASN A 723 31.28 -37.95 -33.39
CA ASN A 723 31.23 -37.38 -32.04
C ASN A 723 30.38 -36.10 -31.98
N MET A 724 30.55 -35.18 -32.95
CA MET A 724 29.65 -34.02 -33.12
C MET A 724 28.23 -34.49 -33.42
N GLY A 725 28.06 -35.52 -34.25
CA GLY A 725 26.78 -36.10 -34.65
C GLY A 725 25.98 -36.66 -33.48
N ALA A 726 26.64 -37.39 -32.58
CA ALA A 726 26.05 -37.88 -31.33
C ALA A 726 25.62 -36.73 -30.41
N PHE A 727 26.46 -35.70 -30.26
CA PHE A 727 26.14 -34.48 -29.50
C PHE A 727 24.98 -33.69 -30.13
N TYR A 728 24.94 -33.62 -31.45
CA TYR A 728 23.89 -32.99 -32.23
C TYR A 728 22.56 -33.74 -32.10
N ASN A 729 22.57 -35.09 -32.17
CA ASN A 729 21.40 -35.93 -31.92
C ASN A 729 20.86 -35.74 -30.50
N TYR A 730 21.73 -35.63 -29.51
CA TYR A 730 21.33 -35.27 -28.16
C TYR A 730 20.64 -33.90 -28.10
N LEU A 731 21.22 -32.85 -28.71
CA LEU A 731 20.59 -31.52 -28.71
C LEU A 731 19.27 -31.47 -29.49
N LEU A 732 19.22 -32.14 -30.65
CA LEU A 732 18.02 -32.35 -31.45
C LEU A 732 16.90 -32.91 -30.56
N LEU A 733 17.11 -34.06 -29.93
CA LEU A 733 16.07 -34.79 -29.21
C LEU A 733 15.79 -34.24 -27.79
N SER A 734 16.77 -33.66 -27.11
CA SER A 734 16.60 -33.13 -25.74
C SER A 734 16.14 -31.68 -25.67
N ARG A 735 16.33 -30.88 -26.73
CA ARG A 735 15.98 -29.45 -26.74
C ARG A 735 15.06 -29.04 -27.88
N ASN A 736 15.24 -29.59 -29.07
CA ASN A 736 14.59 -29.07 -30.28
C ASN A 736 13.38 -29.88 -30.72
N ASP A 737 13.35 -31.19 -30.45
CA ASP A 737 12.15 -32.02 -30.45
C ASP A 737 12.03 -32.81 -29.14
N VAL A 738 11.54 -32.12 -28.11
CA VAL A 738 11.22 -32.71 -26.80
C VAL A 738 10.05 -33.70 -26.84
N ALA A 739 9.43 -33.92 -28.01
CA ALA A 739 8.32 -34.83 -28.23
C ALA A 739 8.63 -35.92 -29.29
N GLY A 740 9.92 -36.19 -29.56
CA GLY A 740 10.35 -37.26 -30.47
C GLY A 740 9.80 -38.65 -30.12
N TYR A 741 9.50 -38.91 -28.84
CA TYR A 741 8.79 -40.12 -28.38
C TYR A 741 7.34 -40.26 -28.87
N VAL A 742 6.77 -39.21 -29.48
CA VAL A 742 5.48 -39.23 -30.19
C VAL A 742 5.69 -38.96 -31.67
N HIS A 743 6.46 -37.93 -32.06
CA HIS A 743 6.62 -37.57 -33.49
C HIS A 743 7.23 -38.71 -34.31
N ASN A 744 8.34 -39.31 -33.82
CA ASN A 744 8.81 -40.59 -34.31
C ASN A 744 9.65 -41.34 -33.26
N PRO A 745 9.03 -42.20 -32.43
CA PRO A 745 9.76 -42.96 -31.42
C PRO A 745 10.75 -43.98 -32.02
N VAL A 746 10.56 -44.45 -33.25
CA VAL A 746 11.52 -45.37 -33.90
C VAL A 746 12.79 -44.63 -34.29
N TYR A 747 12.67 -43.51 -34.99
CA TYR A 747 13.81 -42.69 -35.41
C TYR A 747 14.55 -42.11 -34.20
N ALA A 748 13.82 -41.56 -33.22
CA ALA A 748 14.40 -41.03 -32.00
C ALA A 748 15.17 -42.09 -31.21
N ARG A 749 14.67 -43.33 -31.11
CA ARG A 749 15.39 -44.45 -30.47
C ARG A 749 16.67 -44.81 -31.24
N ARG A 750 16.61 -44.94 -32.56
CA ARG A 750 17.78 -45.27 -33.39
C ARG A 750 18.88 -44.20 -33.31
N LEU A 751 18.52 -42.91 -33.39
CA LEU A 751 19.47 -41.83 -33.19
C LEU A 751 20.14 -41.90 -31.81
N ILE A 752 19.41 -42.27 -30.75
CA ILE A 752 19.99 -42.45 -29.40
C ILE A 752 20.87 -43.70 -29.33
N GLN A 753 20.39 -44.85 -29.79
CA GLN A 753 21.10 -46.14 -29.79
C GLN A 753 22.46 -46.00 -30.48
N TYR A 754 22.48 -45.61 -31.76
CA TYR A 754 23.72 -45.49 -32.52
C TYR A 754 24.63 -44.37 -32.00
N SER A 755 24.09 -43.35 -31.34
CA SER A 755 24.93 -42.35 -30.66
C SER A 755 25.63 -42.92 -29.42
N ILE A 756 24.98 -43.79 -28.64
CA ILE A 756 25.60 -44.45 -27.47
C ILE A 756 26.62 -45.50 -27.94
N ASP A 757 26.21 -46.38 -28.85
CA ASP A 757 27.03 -47.43 -29.49
C ASP A 757 28.33 -46.85 -30.08
N TRP A 758 28.21 -45.76 -30.88
CA TRP A 758 29.39 -45.07 -31.40
C TRP A 758 30.27 -44.47 -30.29
N LEU A 759 29.69 -43.77 -29.32
CA LEU A 759 30.49 -43.04 -28.32
C LEU A 759 31.27 -43.99 -27.39
N ASP A 760 30.78 -45.21 -27.18
CA ASP A 760 31.34 -46.09 -26.17
C ASP A 760 32.67 -46.74 -26.58
N ASN A 761 32.82 -47.09 -27.86
CA ASN A 761 34.03 -47.76 -28.39
C ASN A 761 34.46 -47.31 -29.80
N GLN A 762 33.76 -46.37 -30.44
CA GLN A 762 33.97 -45.92 -31.83
C GLN A 762 33.77 -47.02 -32.89
N THR A 763 32.92 -47.99 -32.59
CA THR A 763 32.43 -49.01 -33.53
C THR A 763 30.91 -49.09 -33.45
N PHE A 764 30.32 -50.08 -34.13
CA PHE A 764 28.91 -50.41 -33.99
C PHE A 764 28.80 -51.93 -33.81
N ASP A 765 28.83 -52.38 -32.56
CA ASP A 765 28.84 -53.78 -32.14
C ASP A 765 27.67 -54.14 -31.20
N ASP A 766 26.62 -53.32 -31.21
CA ASP A 766 25.42 -53.43 -30.38
C ASP A 766 25.72 -53.37 -28.86
N SER A 767 26.77 -52.63 -28.47
CA SER A 767 27.29 -52.51 -27.09
C SER A 767 26.34 -51.80 -26.12
N CYS A 768 25.44 -50.98 -26.66
CA CYS A 768 24.62 -49.98 -25.97
C CYS A 768 24.00 -50.42 -24.61
N TYR A 769 23.54 -51.66 -24.45
CA TYR A 769 23.06 -52.15 -23.15
C TYR A 769 24.15 -52.11 -22.07
N THR A 770 25.35 -52.58 -22.42
CA THR A 770 26.51 -52.65 -21.53
C THR A 770 27.01 -51.25 -21.22
N SER A 771 27.11 -50.37 -22.23
CA SER A 771 27.50 -48.96 -22.07
C SER A 771 26.59 -48.24 -21.07
N ILE A 772 25.26 -48.31 -21.26
CA ILE A 772 24.27 -47.71 -20.33
C ILE A 772 24.45 -48.23 -18.90
N ASN A 773 24.71 -49.52 -18.73
CA ASN A 773 24.89 -50.11 -17.41
C ASN A 773 26.21 -49.71 -16.72
N MET A 774 27.25 -49.35 -17.47
CA MET A 774 28.51 -48.82 -16.92
C MET A 774 28.43 -47.34 -16.50
N LEU A 775 27.44 -46.58 -16.97
CA LEU A 775 27.32 -45.14 -16.66
C LEU A 775 27.14 -44.86 -15.16
N SER A 776 27.69 -43.75 -14.69
CA SER A 776 27.48 -43.22 -13.33
C SER A 776 26.19 -42.40 -13.22
N ILE A 777 25.05 -43.04 -13.52
CA ILE A 777 23.69 -42.49 -13.40
C ILE A 777 22.81 -43.41 -12.53
N PRO A 778 21.68 -42.92 -11.97
CA PRO A 778 20.83 -43.73 -11.08
C PRO A 778 20.31 -45.01 -11.76
N GLN A 779 20.27 -46.13 -11.03
CA GLN A 779 19.90 -47.44 -11.61
C GLN A 779 18.52 -47.42 -12.27
N ALA A 780 17.50 -46.84 -11.63
CA ALA A 780 16.17 -46.69 -12.22
C ALA A 780 16.17 -45.89 -13.54
N THR A 781 17.14 -45.00 -13.77
CA THR A 781 17.33 -44.31 -15.05
C THR A 781 17.95 -45.24 -16.09
N LYS A 782 18.89 -46.11 -15.71
CA LYS A 782 19.44 -47.15 -16.60
C LYS A 782 18.35 -48.12 -17.04
N ASP A 783 17.58 -48.64 -16.08
CA ASP A 783 16.52 -49.63 -16.33
C ASP A 783 15.46 -49.06 -17.28
N ALA A 784 15.04 -47.80 -17.06
CA ALA A 784 14.10 -47.10 -17.92
C ALA A 784 14.67 -46.76 -19.32
N ALA A 785 15.96 -46.42 -19.42
CA ALA A 785 16.64 -46.18 -20.69
C ALA A 785 16.75 -47.47 -21.51
N VAL A 786 17.22 -48.56 -20.90
CA VAL A 786 17.31 -49.90 -21.48
C VAL A 786 15.95 -50.36 -21.99
N SER A 787 14.91 -50.25 -21.15
CA SER A 787 13.54 -50.63 -21.50
C SER A 787 12.99 -49.80 -22.67
N TYR A 788 13.16 -48.47 -22.66
CA TYR A 788 12.68 -47.61 -23.74
C TYR A 788 13.40 -47.87 -25.07
N LEU A 789 14.71 -48.06 -25.03
CA LEU A 789 15.53 -48.35 -26.21
C LEU A 789 15.40 -49.80 -26.69
N GLY A 790 14.79 -50.70 -25.91
CA GLY A 790 14.62 -52.12 -26.28
C GLY A 790 15.94 -52.90 -26.38
N VAL A 791 17.02 -52.41 -25.77
CA VAL A 791 18.34 -53.05 -25.81
C VAL A 791 18.47 -54.12 -24.72
N THR A 792 19.24 -55.17 -24.99
CA THR A 792 19.43 -56.31 -24.06
C THR A 792 20.90 -56.70 -23.97
N PHE A 793 21.28 -57.47 -22.94
CA PHE A 793 22.65 -57.93 -22.77
C PHE A 793 23.06 -58.85 -23.94
N SER A 794 24.17 -58.50 -24.60
CA SER A 794 24.71 -59.20 -25.77
C SER A 794 25.08 -60.64 -25.41
N GLY A 795 24.27 -61.61 -25.85
CA GLY A 795 24.49 -63.03 -25.56
C GLY A 795 23.45 -64.01 -26.12
N LEU A 796 22.25 -63.55 -26.51
CA LEU A 796 21.18 -64.43 -27.04
C LEU A 796 20.49 -63.96 -28.34
N ALA A 797 20.69 -62.72 -28.81
CA ALA A 797 20.32 -62.26 -30.16
C ALA A 797 21.02 -60.93 -30.49
N PRO A 798 21.32 -60.62 -31.77
CA PRO A 798 21.76 -59.28 -32.18
C PRO A 798 20.65 -58.25 -31.94
N ASN A 799 20.96 -57.27 -31.10
CA ASN A 799 20.01 -56.43 -30.39
C ASN A 799 19.61 -55.15 -31.15
N CYS A 800 20.37 -54.72 -32.16
CA CYS A 800 19.86 -53.78 -33.16
C CYS A 800 18.97 -54.48 -34.19
N TYR A 801 19.27 -55.73 -34.57
CA TYR A 801 18.57 -56.43 -35.66
C TYR A 801 17.21 -57.02 -35.25
N SER A 802 17.02 -57.51 -34.03
CA SER A 802 15.75 -58.11 -33.59
C SER A 802 14.56 -57.13 -33.58
N CYS A 803 14.82 -55.84 -33.38
CA CYS A 803 13.84 -54.76 -33.55
C CYS A 803 13.47 -54.47 -35.03
N HIS A 804 14.24 -54.97 -36.00
CA HIS A 804 14.03 -54.69 -37.43
C HIS A 804 13.14 -55.73 -38.14
N GLU A 805 12.85 -56.88 -37.52
CA GLU A 805 12.11 -57.97 -38.18
C GLU A 805 10.68 -58.15 -37.63
N SER A 806 10.45 -57.79 -36.35
CA SER A 806 9.19 -58.05 -35.63
C SER A 806 8.17 -56.92 -35.64
N TYR A 807 8.51 -55.73 -36.15
CA TYR A 807 7.64 -54.54 -36.17
C TYR A 807 7.07 -54.18 -37.56
N TYR A 808 7.24 -55.07 -38.56
CA TYR A 808 6.82 -54.88 -39.96
C TYR A 808 5.61 -55.72 -40.39
N ASN A 809 4.94 -56.43 -39.46
CA ASN A 809 3.68 -57.14 -39.68
C ASN A 809 2.58 -56.58 -38.77
#